data_AF-A0A434AAB9-F1
#
_entry.id   AF-A0A434AAB9-F1
#
_cell.length_a   1.000
_cell.length_b   1.000
_cell.length_c   1.000
_cell.angle_alpha   90.00
_cell.angle_beta   90.00
_cell.angle_gamma   90.00
#
_symmetry.space_group_name_H-M   'P 1'
#
loop_
_entity.id
_entity.type
_entity.pdbx_description
1 polymer ?
#
loop_
_entity_poly.entity_id
_entity_poly.type
_entity_poly.pdbx_seq_one_letter_code
_entity_poly.pdbx_strand_id
1 'polypeptide(L)'
;MRKKIHFLFAATLLASCSVKQYQSIDDGIIVSVKQNSKTDVQKVRIQVLQDELIHVSATPDAAFAKDSSLIIVAGKSKVPYKIETNVADSVSVVTSRLKVMVSKINGGINFKDKDGKLILGEKAGGGRHFTPIEVEGTKGYTVRQIFDSPADEAFHGLGQHQADEFNYKGKNEELFQYNTKVSVPFIVSNKNYGLLWDSYSLSRFGESRPYAQLNTVFTLYDKKGNPGALTGTYVSNEKGVQNIERKEESIFFEDIKSIKKLPQNFPLKKADVTYEGSIEAPENGTYKFTLYYAGYVKVYLNNQLVVPERWRTAWNPNSYKFSLPLEAGKRVPLRIEWKPDGGTSYCGLRVLTPQPAEEKNNQVWWSEMTQKIDYYFVHGNSADEVIKGYRTLTGKSQIMPKWAMGYWQSRERYKTQDEIVGNLKEFRKRKFPIDNIVLDWNYWEEDSWGSHEFDKKRFPNPQGMVDSIHALNGKMMISVWPKFYKTTEHFKEFDEKGWMYQQAIKDNVKDWVGPGYVGSFYDAYSGGARKLFWKQIYDNLYPLKIDAWWMDASEPNVLDCTDMEYRKALCGPTALGSSTEFFNTYALMNAEAIYDGQRSVEPNKRVFLLTRSGFAGLQRYSTATWSGDIATRWEDMKAQISAGLNFAVSGIPYWTMDIGGFCVEDRYVSGQQQYDKNGQENADYKEWRELNTRWFQFGAFAPLYRAHGQFPYREPWNIAPDTHQAYQSILYYTNLRYRLMPYIYTMAGMTYFDDYTIMRPLFMDFAADKKVQNVSDQFMFGPSFMVCPVYKYEARKRNVYFPEGTNWFDFYTGRYITGGQQLNMDAPYEHIPLFIREGAIIPVGPEMQYSTEKKADKIVLYVYMGQDGKFTLYEDENENYNYEKGSFSNIAFNYNEASGTLTIGEQKGKFDGMIKNRKFVIVAVSKENPKAFTYDAAGKEISYDGNQQTVKLK
;
A
#
# COMPACT_ATOMS: atom_id res chain seq x y z
N MET A 1 -92.45 -25.52 28.22
CA MET A 1 -92.25 -26.93 27.80
C MET A 1 -91.29 -26.99 26.62
N ARG A 2 -90.20 -27.79 26.70
CA ARG A 2 -89.49 -28.56 25.62
C ARG A 2 -89.15 -27.89 24.27
N LYS A 3 -88.04 -28.17 23.55
CA LYS A 3 -86.76 -28.89 23.74
C LYS A 3 -85.89 -28.65 22.47
N LYS A 4 -84.60 -28.36 22.70
CA LYS A 4 -83.37 -28.72 21.95
C LYS A 4 -83.36 -28.76 20.40
N ILE A 5 -82.53 -27.89 19.82
CA ILE A 5 -81.77 -28.12 18.56
C ILE A 5 -80.27 -27.84 18.85
N HIS A 6 -79.39 -28.69 18.31
CA HIS A 6 -77.96 -28.86 18.57
C HIS A 6 -77.12 -28.22 17.44
N PHE A 7 -76.14 -27.35 17.76
CA PHE A 7 -74.67 -27.54 17.85
C PHE A 7 -73.87 -27.48 16.53
N LEU A 8 -72.74 -26.77 16.62
CA LEU A 8 -71.56 -26.67 15.72
C LEU A 8 -71.60 -25.68 14.53
N PHE A 9 -71.32 -24.42 14.84
CA PHE A 9 -70.44 -23.56 14.02
C PHE A 9 -69.17 -23.32 14.83
N ALA A 10 -68.12 -24.12 14.59
CA ALA A 10 -66.82 -23.97 15.25
C ALA A 10 -65.70 -24.10 14.21
N ALA A 11 -65.21 -22.94 13.79
CA ALA A 11 -63.81 -22.62 13.52
C ALA A 11 -62.91 -23.73 12.91
N THR A 12 -62.97 -23.88 11.59
CA THR A 12 -61.77 -24.18 10.79
C THR A 12 -60.97 -22.89 10.62
N LEU A 13 -60.24 -22.48 11.65
CA LEU A 13 -59.20 -21.45 11.54
C LEU A 13 -57.89 -22.18 11.16
N LEU A 14 -57.60 -22.14 9.86
CA LEU A 14 -56.32 -22.47 9.26
C LEU A 14 -55.20 -21.71 9.99
N ALA A 15 -54.49 -22.38 10.89
CA ALA A 15 -53.15 -21.96 11.26
C ALA A 15 -52.21 -22.35 10.11
N SER A 16 -52.11 -21.51 9.08
CA SER A 16 -50.94 -21.55 8.21
C SER A 16 -49.76 -21.03 9.03
N CYS A 17 -49.01 -21.93 9.64
CA CYS A 17 -47.68 -21.60 10.14
C CYS A 17 -46.82 -21.25 8.93
N SER A 18 -46.80 -19.98 8.52
CA SER A 18 -45.81 -19.49 7.58
C SER A 18 -44.43 -19.69 8.23
N VAL A 19 -43.59 -20.51 7.61
CA VAL A 19 -42.20 -20.65 8.03
C VAL A 19 -41.58 -19.26 7.94
N LYS A 20 -41.13 -18.70 9.06
CA LYS A 20 -40.47 -17.39 9.07
C LYS A 20 -39.23 -17.47 8.17
N GLN A 21 -39.24 -16.72 7.05
CA GLN A 21 -38.12 -16.63 6.09
C GLN A 21 -36.89 -15.89 6.66
N TYR A 22 -36.95 -15.41 7.90
CA TYR A 22 -35.80 -14.88 8.62
C TYR A 22 -35.79 -15.37 10.07
N GLN A 23 -34.60 -15.42 10.65
CA GLN A 23 -34.32 -15.72 12.04
C GLN A 23 -33.54 -14.57 12.65
N SER A 24 -33.98 -14.06 13.81
CA SER A 24 -33.17 -13.15 14.63
C SER A 24 -32.05 -13.93 15.31
N ILE A 25 -30.86 -13.33 15.34
CA ILE A 25 -29.70 -13.80 16.10
C ILE A 25 -29.26 -12.67 17.04
N ASP A 26 -28.37 -12.98 17.98
CA ASP A 26 -27.93 -12.05 19.03
C ASP A 26 -27.49 -10.67 18.52
N ASP A 27 -26.87 -10.64 17.35
CA ASP A 27 -26.24 -9.48 16.74
C ASP A 27 -26.81 -9.16 15.35
N GLY A 28 -27.99 -9.67 15.00
CA GLY A 28 -28.65 -9.30 13.74
C GLY A 28 -29.67 -10.31 13.25
N ILE A 29 -29.61 -10.66 11.97
CA ILE A 29 -30.57 -11.58 11.33
C ILE A 29 -29.90 -12.55 10.35
N ILE A 30 -30.54 -13.69 10.13
CA ILE A 30 -30.28 -14.60 9.02
C ILE A 30 -31.55 -14.69 8.18
N VAL A 31 -31.44 -14.43 6.87
CA VAL A 31 -32.51 -14.57 5.89
C VAL A 31 -32.29 -15.84 5.09
N SER A 32 -33.32 -16.68 5.01
CA SER A 32 -33.33 -17.89 4.20
C SER A 32 -34.01 -17.58 2.86
N VAL A 33 -33.31 -17.86 1.77
CA VAL A 33 -33.74 -17.62 0.39
C VAL A 33 -34.11 -18.94 -0.24
N LYS A 34 -35.17 -18.95 -1.06
CA LYS A 34 -35.54 -20.14 -1.83
C LYS A 34 -34.50 -20.36 -2.94
N GLN A 35 -33.75 -21.44 -2.86
CA GLN A 35 -32.82 -21.86 -3.91
C GLN A 35 -33.57 -22.52 -5.08
N ASN A 36 -33.15 -22.20 -6.30
CA ASN A 36 -33.55 -22.95 -7.51
C ASN A 36 -32.45 -23.94 -7.94
N SER A 37 -31.20 -23.64 -7.61
CA SER A 37 -30.02 -24.50 -7.81
C SER A 37 -29.21 -24.65 -6.51
N LYS A 38 -28.40 -25.71 -6.41
CA LYS A 38 -27.50 -25.94 -5.24
C LYS A 38 -26.43 -24.88 -5.06
N THR A 39 -26.18 -24.04 -6.08
CA THR A 39 -25.18 -22.97 -6.08
C THR A 39 -25.82 -21.59 -5.91
N ASP A 40 -27.14 -21.51 -5.89
CA ASP A 40 -27.84 -20.26 -5.55
C ASP A 40 -27.63 -19.97 -4.06
N VAL A 41 -27.65 -18.70 -3.68
CA VAL A 41 -27.60 -18.32 -2.26
C VAL A 41 -28.77 -18.95 -1.49
N GLN A 42 -28.47 -19.61 -0.37
CA GLN A 42 -29.48 -20.15 0.54
C GLN A 42 -29.68 -19.27 1.75
N LYS A 43 -28.58 -18.74 2.30
CA LYS A 43 -28.58 -17.97 3.54
C LYS A 43 -27.78 -16.69 3.38
N VAL A 44 -28.36 -15.60 3.86
CA VAL A 44 -27.72 -14.28 3.99
C VAL A 44 -27.78 -13.88 5.45
N ARG A 45 -26.65 -13.54 6.05
CA ARG A 45 -26.53 -13.09 7.44
C ARG A 45 -26.12 -11.63 7.45
N ILE A 46 -26.83 -10.83 8.24
CA ILE A 46 -26.51 -9.45 8.55
C ILE A 46 -26.21 -9.37 10.04
N GLN A 47 -24.98 -8.99 10.39
CA GLN A 47 -24.55 -8.75 11.76
C GLN A 47 -24.27 -7.25 11.95
N VAL A 48 -24.86 -6.67 12.98
CA VAL A 48 -24.65 -5.29 13.43
C VAL A 48 -23.48 -5.29 14.40
N LEU A 49 -22.37 -4.73 13.97
CA LEU A 49 -21.17 -4.62 14.80
C LEU A 49 -21.13 -3.29 15.54
N GLN A 50 -21.54 -2.20 14.87
CA GLN A 50 -21.76 -0.86 15.41
C GLN A 50 -22.84 -0.19 14.56
N ASP A 51 -23.25 1.03 14.91
CA ASP A 51 -24.33 1.73 14.21
C ASP A 51 -24.05 1.93 12.71
N GLU A 52 -22.78 2.12 12.34
CA GLU A 52 -22.30 2.28 10.97
C GLU A 52 -21.57 1.06 10.39
N LEU A 53 -21.40 -0.02 11.16
CA LEU A 53 -20.59 -1.19 10.78
C LEU A 53 -21.45 -2.44 10.66
N ILE A 54 -21.56 -2.96 9.44
CA ILE A 54 -22.40 -4.12 9.13
C ILE A 54 -21.51 -5.21 8.52
N HIS A 55 -21.59 -6.40 9.10
CA HIS A 55 -20.97 -7.60 8.55
C HIS A 55 -22.01 -8.40 7.78
N VAL A 56 -21.67 -8.75 6.54
CA VAL A 56 -22.52 -9.53 5.65
C VAL A 56 -21.82 -10.83 5.28
N SER A 57 -22.51 -11.94 5.49
CA SER A 57 -22.11 -13.25 4.99
C SER A 57 -23.20 -13.83 4.09
N ALA A 58 -22.82 -14.51 3.01
CA ALA A 58 -23.76 -15.26 2.16
C ALA A 58 -23.19 -16.62 1.76
N THR A 59 -24.01 -17.67 1.79
CA THR A 59 -23.61 -19.04 1.43
C THR A 59 -24.72 -19.77 0.65
N PRO A 60 -24.37 -20.66 -0.29
CA PRO A 60 -25.29 -21.61 -0.90
C PRO A 60 -25.59 -22.83 0.00
N ASP A 61 -24.90 -22.97 1.13
CA ASP A 61 -25.09 -24.09 2.05
C ASP A 61 -26.18 -23.87 3.09
N ALA A 62 -26.65 -24.98 3.65
CA ALA A 62 -27.67 -24.98 4.70
C ALA A 62 -27.17 -24.38 6.02
N ALA A 63 -25.86 -24.21 6.19
CA ALA A 63 -25.24 -23.58 7.35
C ALA A 63 -24.03 -22.74 6.91
N PHE A 64 -23.75 -21.68 7.65
CA PHE A 64 -22.50 -20.94 7.46
C PHE A 64 -21.32 -21.76 7.96
N ALA A 65 -20.24 -21.78 7.19
CA ALA A 65 -18.94 -22.18 7.70
C ALA A 65 -18.54 -21.31 8.90
N LYS A 66 -17.78 -21.90 9.82
CA LYS A 66 -17.27 -21.24 11.02
C LYS A 66 -16.54 -19.95 10.64
N ASP A 67 -16.81 -18.87 11.38
CA ASP A 67 -16.06 -17.61 11.23
C ASP A 67 -14.60 -17.84 11.67
N SER A 68 -13.66 -17.64 10.74
CA SER A 68 -12.22 -17.88 10.94
C SER A 68 -11.37 -16.71 10.42
N SER A 69 -11.88 -15.48 10.59
CA SER A 69 -11.25 -14.31 10.00
C SER A 69 -9.84 -14.07 10.53
N LEU A 70 -8.88 -13.81 9.63
CA LEU A 70 -7.49 -13.45 9.98
C LEU A 70 -7.29 -11.93 10.16
N ILE A 71 -8.27 -11.14 9.72
CA ILE A 71 -8.14 -9.68 9.65
C ILE A 71 -9.01 -8.96 10.67
N ILE A 72 -10.02 -9.62 11.23
CA ILE A 72 -10.98 -9.01 12.14
C ILE A 72 -10.63 -9.28 13.60
N VAL A 73 -10.53 -8.20 14.39
CA VAL A 73 -10.30 -8.30 15.84
C VAL A 73 -11.59 -8.63 16.60
N ALA A 74 -11.47 -9.38 17.69
CA ALA A 74 -12.58 -9.76 18.57
C ALA A 74 -13.07 -8.58 19.44
N GLY A 75 -14.24 -8.74 20.09
CA GLY A 75 -14.67 -7.88 21.20
C GLY A 75 -15.44 -6.61 20.82
N LYS A 76 -16.23 -6.64 19.74
CA LYS A 76 -17.03 -5.47 19.31
C LYS A 76 -18.27 -5.29 20.20
N SER A 77 -18.51 -4.06 20.65
CA SER A 77 -19.66 -3.71 21.49
C SER A 77 -20.97 -3.85 20.72
N LYS A 78 -21.91 -4.64 21.25
CA LYS A 78 -23.27 -4.72 20.68
C LYS A 78 -23.97 -3.37 20.79
N VAL A 79 -24.50 -2.87 19.69
CA VAL A 79 -25.35 -1.66 19.67
C VAL A 79 -26.82 -2.05 19.53
N PRO A 80 -27.77 -1.25 20.06
CA PRO A 80 -29.19 -1.48 19.85
C PRO A 80 -29.55 -1.39 18.36
N TYR A 81 -30.34 -2.34 17.87
CA TYR A 81 -30.93 -2.29 16.53
C TYR A 81 -32.39 -2.76 16.58
N LYS A 82 -33.15 -2.41 15.55
CA LYS A 82 -34.54 -2.85 15.35
C LYS A 82 -34.65 -3.69 14.08
N ILE A 83 -35.61 -4.61 14.08
CA ILE A 83 -35.97 -5.38 12.90
C ILE A 83 -37.32 -4.86 12.40
N GLU A 84 -37.37 -4.43 11.14
CA GLU A 84 -38.61 -4.00 10.47
C GLU A 84 -39.01 -4.99 9.38
N THR A 85 -40.29 -5.34 9.34
CA THR A 85 -40.89 -6.26 8.35
C THR A 85 -42.07 -5.64 7.61
N ASN A 86 -42.14 -4.30 7.59
CA ASN A 86 -43.23 -3.51 7.00
C ASN A 86 -43.28 -3.55 5.46
N VAL A 87 -42.21 -4.02 4.82
CA VAL A 87 -42.18 -4.26 3.37
C VAL A 87 -42.28 -5.78 3.14
N ALA A 88 -43.35 -6.22 2.47
CA ALA A 88 -43.72 -7.64 2.35
C ALA A 88 -42.53 -8.56 2.01
N ASP A 89 -41.77 -8.21 0.97
CA ASP A 89 -40.70 -9.03 0.40
C ASP A 89 -39.31 -8.72 0.96
N SER A 90 -39.21 -7.97 2.05
CA SER A 90 -37.92 -7.67 2.68
C SER A 90 -37.97 -7.70 4.20
N VAL A 91 -36.79 -7.78 4.80
CA VAL A 91 -36.59 -7.58 6.24
C VAL A 91 -35.46 -6.56 6.40
N SER A 92 -35.65 -5.60 7.29
CA SER A 92 -34.66 -4.54 7.52
C SER A 92 -34.06 -4.64 8.91
N VAL A 93 -32.75 -4.43 9.01
CA VAL A 93 -32.05 -4.14 10.26
C VAL A 93 -31.80 -2.65 10.33
N VAL A 94 -32.24 -2.00 11.41
CA VAL A 94 -32.19 -0.53 11.57
C VAL A 94 -31.38 -0.18 12.80
N THR A 95 -30.29 0.55 12.61
CA THR A 95 -29.43 1.11 13.66
C THR A 95 -29.73 2.61 13.83
N SER A 96 -28.96 3.33 14.64
CA SER A 96 -29.10 4.80 14.71
C SER A 96 -28.65 5.52 13.43
N ARG A 97 -27.82 4.87 12.58
CA ARG A 97 -27.21 5.45 11.37
C ARG A 97 -27.64 4.81 10.06
N LEU A 98 -28.10 3.56 10.08
CA LEU A 98 -28.32 2.76 8.89
C LEU A 98 -29.66 2.04 8.90
N LYS A 99 -30.19 1.83 7.70
CA LYS A 99 -31.26 0.86 7.42
C LYS A 99 -30.77 -0.11 6.35
N VAL A 100 -30.48 -1.34 6.77
CA VAL A 100 -30.01 -2.43 5.90
C VAL A 100 -31.20 -3.30 5.52
N MET A 101 -31.62 -3.23 4.27
CA MET A 101 -32.76 -4.00 3.76
C MET A 101 -32.28 -5.26 3.03
N VAL A 102 -32.82 -6.42 3.38
CA VAL A 102 -32.53 -7.70 2.73
C VAL A 102 -33.80 -8.26 2.09
N SER A 103 -33.72 -8.58 0.80
CA SER A 103 -34.81 -9.23 0.05
C SER A 103 -34.99 -10.68 0.49
N LYS A 104 -36.23 -11.07 0.79
CA LYS A 104 -36.60 -12.46 1.10
C LYS A 104 -36.69 -13.34 -0.16
N ILE A 105 -36.77 -12.71 -1.34
CA ILE A 105 -36.94 -13.40 -2.63
C ILE A 105 -35.60 -13.91 -3.15
N ASN A 106 -34.56 -13.08 -3.07
CA ASN A 106 -33.27 -13.36 -3.70
C ASN A 106 -32.05 -13.01 -2.83
N GLY A 107 -32.26 -12.57 -1.58
CA GLY A 107 -31.17 -12.23 -0.66
C GLY A 107 -30.42 -10.94 -1.00
N GLY A 108 -30.87 -10.16 -1.98
CA GLY A 108 -30.25 -8.88 -2.36
C GLY A 108 -30.29 -7.86 -1.21
N ILE A 109 -29.22 -7.07 -1.06
CA ILE A 109 -29.05 -6.13 0.05
C ILE A 109 -29.03 -4.68 -0.45
N ASN A 110 -29.73 -3.79 0.25
CA ASN A 110 -29.61 -2.34 0.10
C ASN A 110 -29.20 -1.70 1.44
N PHE A 111 -28.10 -0.98 1.43
CA PHE A 111 -27.63 -0.15 2.54
C PHE A 111 -28.16 1.26 2.34
N LYS A 112 -28.96 1.73 3.31
CA LYS A 112 -29.50 3.07 3.33
C LYS A 112 -29.04 3.81 4.57
N ASP A 113 -28.92 5.13 4.47
CA ASP A 113 -28.76 5.97 5.66
C ASP A 113 -30.06 5.99 6.49
N LYS A 114 -30.00 6.64 7.66
CA LYS A 114 -31.14 6.81 8.58
C LYS A 114 -32.35 7.50 7.93
N ASP A 115 -32.14 8.28 6.87
CA ASP A 115 -33.18 9.04 6.17
C ASP A 115 -33.74 8.24 4.97
N GLY A 116 -33.25 7.02 4.75
CA GLY A 116 -33.72 6.10 3.72
C GLY A 116 -33.09 6.29 2.35
N LYS A 117 -32.06 7.15 2.22
CA LYS A 117 -31.31 7.34 0.97
C LYS A 117 -30.38 6.14 0.74
N LEU A 118 -30.37 5.62 -0.48
CA LEU A 118 -29.48 4.53 -0.87
C LEU A 118 -28.02 4.99 -0.85
N ILE A 119 -27.17 4.22 -0.16
CA ILE A 119 -25.72 4.39 -0.13
C ILE A 119 -25.07 3.38 -1.09
N LEU A 120 -25.39 2.09 -0.91
CA LEU A 120 -24.89 0.97 -1.70
C LEU A 120 -26.01 -0.05 -1.88
N GLY A 121 -26.17 -0.56 -3.10
CA GLY A 121 -27.13 -1.63 -3.41
C GLY A 121 -26.46 -2.76 -4.16
N GLU A 122 -26.76 -4.00 -3.79
CA GLU A 122 -26.42 -5.14 -4.63
C GLU A 122 -27.22 -5.11 -5.93
N LYS A 123 -26.61 -5.60 -7.02
CA LYS A 123 -27.22 -5.59 -8.34
C LYS A 123 -28.61 -6.26 -8.32
N ALA A 124 -29.61 -5.54 -8.82
CA ALA A 124 -30.98 -6.05 -8.92
C ALA A 124 -31.04 -7.35 -9.74
N GLY A 125 -31.80 -8.34 -9.24
CA GLY A 125 -31.87 -9.68 -9.84
C GLY A 125 -30.81 -10.67 -9.36
N GLY A 126 -29.80 -10.22 -8.60
CA GLY A 126 -28.78 -11.05 -7.96
C GLY A 126 -27.38 -10.72 -8.46
N GLY A 127 -26.52 -10.22 -7.56
CA GLY A 127 -25.10 -9.94 -7.84
C GLY A 127 -24.15 -11.06 -7.41
N ARG A 128 -24.66 -12.16 -6.84
CA ARG A 128 -23.87 -13.24 -6.23
C ARG A 128 -23.74 -14.43 -7.16
N HIS A 129 -22.55 -15.00 -7.21
CA HIS A 129 -22.29 -16.28 -7.85
C HIS A 129 -21.38 -17.14 -6.98
N PHE A 130 -21.66 -18.43 -6.93
CA PHE A 130 -20.87 -19.44 -6.24
C PHE A 130 -20.58 -20.59 -7.21
N THR A 131 -19.30 -20.88 -7.42
CA THR A 131 -18.85 -22.05 -8.19
C THR A 131 -18.08 -22.95 -7.24
N PRO A 132 -18.53 -24.19 -6.98
CA PRO A 132 -17.79 -25.11 -6.12
C PRO A 132 -16.35 -25.30 -6.62
N ILE A 133 -15.40 -25.26 -5.69
CA ILE A 133 -13.98 -25.55 -5.94
C ILE A 133 -13.50 -26.51 -4.86
N GLU A 134 -12.61 -27.43 -5.22
CA GLU A 134 -11.97 -28.36 -4.29
C GLU A 134 -10.46 -28.39 -4.57
N VAL A 135 -9.65 -28.10 -3.55
CA VAL A 135 -8.19 -28.08 -3.63
C VAL A 135 -7.65 -28.88 -2.46
N GLU A 136 -6.81 -29.89 -2.74
CA GLU A 136 -6.18 -30.73 -1.70
C GLU A 136 -7.21 -31.35 -0.73
N GLY A 137 -8.40 -31.72 -1.24
CA GLY A 137 -9.51 -32.26 -0.45
C GLY A 137 -10.30 -31.25 0.37
N THR A 138 -9.90 -29.97 0.35
CA THR A 138 -10.63 -28.86 0.99
C THR A 138 -11.62 -28.26 0.00
N LYS A 139 -12.89 -28.24 0.39
CA LYS A 139 -13.98 -27.67 -0.42
C LYS A 139 -14.16 -26.20 -0.10
N GLY A 140 -14.63 -25.45 -1.09
CA GLY A 140 -15.05 -24.06 -0.96
C GLY A 140 -15.77 -23.62 -2.22
N TYR A 141 -15.79 -22.30 -2.43
CA TYR A 141 -16.40 -21.68 -3.58
C TYR A 141 -15.47 -20.63 -4.18
N THR A 142 -15.37 -20.62 -5.50
CA THR A 142 -15.08 -19.39 -6.23
C THR A 142 -16.32 -18.51 -6.14
N VAL A 143 -16.14 -17.25 -5.75
CA VAL A 143 -17.25 -16.32 -5.49
C VAL A 143 -17.16 -15.07 -6.35
N ARG A 144 -18.31 -14.54 -6.75
CA ARG A 144 -18.45 -13.21 -7.35
C ARG A 144 -19.55 -12.42 -6.64
N GLN A 145 -19.32 -11.14 -6.41
CA GLN A 145 -20.30 -10.19 -5.90
C GLN A 145 -20.31 -8.93 -6.77
N ILE A 146 -21.51 -8.47 -7.16
CA ILE A 146 -21.71 -7.23 -7.92
C ILE A 146 -22.60 -6.27 -7.11
N PHE A 147 -22.16 -5.02 -7.02
CA PHE A 147 -22.94 -3.90 -6.51
C PHE A 147 -23.18 -2.86 -7.61
N ASP A 148 -24.39 -2.32 -7.66
CA ASP A 148 -24.73 -1.24 -8.58
C ASP A 148 -23.94 0.01 -8.19
N SER A 149 -23.26 0.62 -9.16
CA SER A 149 -22.38 1.76 -8.93
C SER A 149 -22.74 2.91 -9.88
N PRO A 150 -23.23 4.07 -9.38
CA PRO A 150 -23.60 5.20 -10.22
C PRO A 150 -22.39 5.76 -10.98
N ALA A 151 -22.63 6.49 -12.06
CA ALA A 151 -21.57 6.99 -12.94
C ALA A 151 -20.60 7.97 -12.23
N ASP A 152 -21.07 8.67 -11.21
CA ASP A 152 -20.31 9.66 -10.43
C ASP A 152 -19.67 9.07 -9.16
N GLU A 153 -19.66 7.74 -9.01
CA GLU A 153 -18.92 7.07 -7.94
C GLU A 153 -17.44 6.93 -8.29
N ALA A 154 -16.58 7.11 -7.30
CA ALA A 154 -15.13 6.93 -7.41
C ALA A 154 -14.65 5.97 -6.32
N PHE A 155 -13.64 5.15 -6.65
CA PHE A 155 -13.12 4.10 -5.78
C PHE A 155 -11.62 4.24 -5.55
N HIS A 156 -11.17 4.20 -4.31
CA HIS A 156 -9.77 4.29 -3.92
C HIS A 156 -9.43 3.20 -2.90
N GLY A 157 -8.17 2.76 -2.84
CA GLY A 157 -7.75 1.67 -1.95
C GLY A 157 -7.14 0.51 -2.72
N LEU A 158 -7.54 -0.72 -2.38
CA LEU A 158 -7.05 -2.00 -2.93
C LEU A 158 -5.60 -2.36 -2.57
N GLY A 159 -4.87 -1.49 -1.89
CA GLY A 159 -3.47 -1.66 -1.49
C GLY A 159 -2.53 -0.81 -2.34
N GLN A 160 -1.38 -1.38 -2.70
CA GLN A 160 -0.31 -0.75 -3.45
C GLN A 160 -0.13 -1.43 -4.81
N HIS A 161 -0.30 -0.66 -5.89
CA HIS A 161 -0.27 -1.15 -7.27
C HIS A 161 0.62 -0.29 -8.16
N GLN A 162 1.25 -0.91 -9.16
CA GLN A 162 2.35 -0.32 -9.93
C GLN A 162 1.96 0.12 -11.36
N ALA A 163 0.67 0.03 -11.70
CA ALA A 163 0.14 0.44 -13.00
C ALA A 163 -0.17 1.95 -13.09
N ASP A 164 0.20 2.73 -12.06
CA ASP A 164 -0.10 4.17 -11.94
C ASP A 164 -1.60 4.50 -12.02
N GLU A 165 -2.44 3.54 -11.61
CA GLU A 165 -3.89 3.71 -11.57
C GLU A 165 -4.32 4.44 -10.30
N PHE A 166 -5.25 5.38 -10.48
CA PHE A 166 -5.91 6.11 -9.42
C PHE A 166 -7.37 6.33 -9.82
N ASN A 167 -8.28 6.29 -8.84
CA ASN A 167 -9.72 6.10 -9.05
C ASN A 167 -10.06 4.84 -9.87
N TYR A 168 -10.41 3.77 -9.18
CA TYR A 168 -10.69 2.45 -9.76
C TYR A 168 -12.06 2.33 -10.44
N LYS A 169 -12.87 3.41 -10.53
CA LYS A 169 -14.14 3.36 -11.26
C LYS A 169 -13.91 2.95 -12.73
N GLY A 170 -14.53 1.84 -13.13
CA GLY A 170 -14.42 1.28 -14.48
C GLY A 170 -13.06 0.65 -14.82
N LYS A 171 -12.11 0.65 -13.87
CA LYS A 171 -10.80 -0.02 -13.99
C LYS A 171 -10.88 -1.44 -13.44
N ASN A 172 -9.76 -2.16 -13.49
CA ASN A 172 -9.67 -3.51 -12.95
C ASN A 172 -8.31 -3.77 -12.33
N GLU A 173 -8.29 -4.60 -11.29
CA GLU A 173 -7.05 -4.98 -10.58
C GLU A 173 -7.14 -6.42 -10.10
N GLU A 174 -6.07 -7.18 -10.29
CA GLU A 174 -5.94 -8.54 -9.74
C GLU A 174 -5.29 -8.42 -8.36
N LEU A 175 -5.86 -9.00 -7.32
CA LEU A 175 -5.40 -8.88 -5.94
C LEU A 175 -4.61 -10.13 -5.56
N PHE A 176 -3.29 -10.05 -5.75
CA PHE A 176 -2.30 -11.00 -5.26
C PHE A 176 -1.03 -10.31 -4.78
N GLN A 177 -0.22 -11.01 -3.99
CA GLN A 177 1.09 -10.52 -3.54
C GLN A 177 2.18 -10.85 -4.56
N TYR A 178 2.99 -9.84 -4.89
CA TYR A 178 4.21 -9.99 -5.67
C TYR A 178 5.18 -8.88 -5.26
N ASN A 179 6.47 -9.02 -5.54
CA ASN A 179 7.41 -7.94 -5.29
C ASN A 179 6.90 -6.65 -5.97
N THR A 180 6.82 -5.56 -5.22
CA THR A 180 6.22 -4.26 -5.57
C THR A 180 4.68 -4.16 -5.61
N LYS A 181 3.95 -5.27 -5.49
CA LYS A 181 2.48 -5.32 -5.51
C LYS A 181 1.93 -5.85 -4.19
N VAL A 182 1.19 -5.01 -3.47
CA VAL A 182 0.62 -5.37 -2.17
C VAL A 182 -0.89 -5.24 -2.19
N SER A 183 -1.59 -6.35 -2.02
CA SER A 183 -3.05 -6.38 -2.09
C SER A 183 -3.69 -6.21 -0.72
N VAL A 184 -4.58 -5.23 -0.59
CA VAL A 184 -5.41 -5.01 0.61
C VAL A 184 -6.85 -4.91 0.14
N PRO A 185 -7.74 -5.89 0.42
CA PRO A 185 -9.07 -5.97 -0.18
C PRO A 185 -10.07 -4.99 0.49
N PHE A 186 -9.72 -3.72 0.54
CA PHE A 186 -10.53 -2.64 1.09
C PHE A 186 -10.62 -1.48 0.10
N ILE A 187 -11.82 -0.97 -0.12
CA ILE A 187 -12.04 0.26 -0.87
C ILE A 187 -12.68 1.34 0.00
N VAL A 188 -12.47 2.59 -0.39
CA VAL A 188 -13.24 3.76 0.03
C VAL A 188 -13.92 4.35 -1.20
N SER A 189 -15.23 4.59 -1.07
CA SER A 189 -16.06 5.26 -2.07
C SER A 189 -16.24 6.74 -1.73
N ASN A 190 -16.32 7.58 -2.76
CA ASN A 190 -16.71 8.99 -2.63
C ASN A 190 -18.18 9.19 -2.18
N LYS A 191 -18.94 8.10 -1.99
CA LYS A 191 -20.29 8.07 -1.41
C LYS A 191 -20.28 7.83 0.11
N ASN A 192 -19.14 8.04 0.75
CA ASN A 192 -18.91 7.93 2.18
C ASN A 192 -19.18 6.53 2.76
N TYR A 193 -18.79 5.50 2.03
CA TYR A 193 -18.69 4.16 2.58
C TYR A 193 -17.38 3.49 2.19
N GLY A 194 -17.01 2.45 2.93
CA GLY A 194 -15.98 1.50 2.56
C GLY A 194 -16.52 0.09 2.56
N LEU A 195 -15.82 -0.79 1.84
CA LEU A 195 -16.14 -2.21 1.77
C LEU A 195 -14.86 -3.01 1.95
N LEU A 196 -14.79 -3.76 3.06
CA LEU A 196 -13.70 -4.70 3.35
C LEU A 196 -14.15 -6.10 2.93
N TRP A 197 -13.45 -6.67 1.96
CA TRP A 197 -13.72 -7.99 1.42
C TRP A 197 -12.82 -9.03 2.10
N ASP A 198 -13.42 -9.91 2.89
CA ASP A 198 -12.69 -10.85 3.77
C ASP A 198 -12.42 -12.16 3.02
N SER A 199 -11.44 -12.12 2.13
CA SER A 199 -10.95 -13.26 1.34
C SER A 199 -9.44 -13.22 1.24
N TYR A 200 -8.79 -14.37 1.44
CA TYR A 200 -7.32 -14.49 1.43
C TYR A 200 -6.79 -15.08 0.12
N SER A 201 -7.67 -15.55 -0.76
CA SER A 201 -7.28 -16.10 -2.06
C SER A 201 -6.89 -15.00 -3.03
N LEU A 202 -6.34 -15.39 -4.18
CA LEU A 202 -6.34 -14.53 -5.36
C LEU A 202 -7.75 -13.95 -5.56
N SER A 203 -7.83 -12.64 -5.68
CA SER A 203 -9.09 -11.92 -5.85
C SER A 203 -9.00 -10.94 -7.03
N ARG A 204 -10.11 -10.36 -7.46
CA ARG A 204 -10.13 -9.32 -8.48
C ARG A 204 -11.16 -8.25 -8.13
N PHE A 205 -10.83 -7.01 -8.53
CA PHE A 205 -11.74 -5.88 -8.49
C PHE A 205 -12.04 -5.40 -9.92
N GLY A 206 -13.30 -5.08 -10.18
CA GLY A 206 -13.76 -4.42 -11.41
C GLY A 206 -13.92 -5.31 -12.65
N GLU A 207 -13.33 -6.51 -12.66
CA GLU A 207 -13.53 -7.55 -13.67
C GLU A 207 -13.35 -8.92 -13.02
N SER A 208 -14.29 -9.84 -13.24
CA SER A 208 -14.20 -11.20 -12.68
C SER A 208 -13.29 -12.12 -13.49
N ARG A 209 -13.17 -11.88 -14.81
CA ARG A 209 -12.41 -12.70 -15.75
C ARG A 209 -10.91 -12.40 -15.68
N PRO A 210 -10.04 -13.41 -15.84
CA PRO A 210 -8.61 -13.19 -16.07
C PRO A 210 -8.35 -12.58 -17.45
N TYR A 211 -7.21 -11.90 -17.60
CA TYR A 211 -6.72 -11.47 -18.92
C TYR A 211 -6.37 -12.68 -19.80
N ALA A 212 -6.74 -12.60 -21.08
CA ALA A 212 -6.51 -13.63 -22.09
C ALA A 212 -5.29 -13.30 -22.98
N GLN A 213 -4.67 -14.32 -23.60
CA GLN A 213 -3.62 -14.12 -24.58
C GLN A 213 -4.18 -13.55 -25.89
N LEU A 214 -3.39 -12.76 -26.63
CA LEU A 214 -3.89 -12.05 -27.83
C LEU A 214 -4.55 -12.96 -28.86
N ASN A 215 -3.96 -14.12 -29.17
CA ASN A 215 -4.48 -15.07 -30.16
C ASN A 215 -5.77 -15.78 -29.76
N THR A 216 -6.14 -15.75 -28.48
CA THR A 216 -7.40 -16.32 -28.02
C THR A 216 -8.58 -15.35 -28.21
N VAL A 217 -8.29 -14.08 -28.51
CA VAL A 217 -9.28 -13.01 -28.63
C VAL A 217 -9.26 -12.39 -30.04
N PHE A 218 -8.08 -12.13 -30.59
CA PHE A 218 -7.89 -11.45 -31.87
C PHE A 218 -7.48 -12.43 -32.95
N THR A 219 -7.93 -12.18 -34.19
CA THR A 219 -7.24 -12.71 -35.36
C THR A 219 -5.93 -11.93 -35.52
N LEU A 220 -4.81 -12.64 -35.47
CA LEU A 220 -3.46 -12.04 -35.62
C LEU A 220 -3.00 -12.13 -37.07
N TYR A 221 -2.30 -11.09 -37.53
CA TYR A 221 -1.65 -11.05 -38.83
C TYR A 221 -0.19 -10.67 -38.69
N ASP A 222 0.69 -11.37 -39.41
CA ASP A 222 2.12 -11.13 -39.38
C ASP A 222 2.48 -9.81 -40.11
N LYS A 223 3.75 -9.41 -40.12
CA LYS A 223 4.17 -8.16 -40.77
C LYS A 223 3.95 -8.12 -42.29
N LYS A 224 3.69 -9.27 -42.91
CA LYS A 224 3.35 -9.43 -44.34
C LYS A 224 1.83 -9.54 -44.55
N GLY A 225 1.03 -9.51 -43.48
CA GLY A 225 -0.42 -9.60 -43.51
C GLY A 225 -0.98 -11.01 -43.56
N ASN A 226 -0.16 -12.06 -43.34
CA ASN A 226 -0.65 -13.43 -43.30
C ASN A 226 -1.30 -13.73 -41.94
N PRO A 227 -2.47 -14.40 -41.90
CA PRO A 227 -3.15 -14.70 -40.65
C PRO A 227 -2.42 -15.77 -39.81
N GLY A 228 -2.69 -15.74 -38.49
CA GLY A 228 -2.37 -16.81 -37.54
C GLY A 228 -1.27 -16.48 -36.51
N ALA A 229 -0.50 -15.42 -36.69
CA ALA A 229 0.60 -15.04 -35.79
C ALA A 229 1.01 -13.57 -35.97
N LEU A 230 1.80 -13.04 -35.04
CA LEU A 230 2.62 -11.84 -35.26
C LEU A 230 4.01 -12.25 -35.79
N THR A 231 4.81 -11.29 -36.24
CA THR A 231 6.24 -11.50 -36.54
C THR A 231 7.10 -11.08 -35.36
N GLY A 232 7.94 -11.98 -34.84
CA GLY A 232 9.02 -11.68 -33.92
C GLY A 232 10.35 -11.58 -34.66
N THR A 233 11.00 -10.42 -34.59
CA THR A 233 12.33 -10.16 -35.14
C THR A 233 13.31 -9.95 -33.99
N TYR A 234 14.33 -10.79 -33.89
CA TYR A 234 15.35 -10.79 -32.85
C TYR A 234 16.70 -10.42 -33.48
N VAL A 235 17.21 -9.26 -33.12
CA VAL A 235 18.47 -8.71 -33.65
C VAL A 235 19.52 -8.75 -32.55
N SER A 236 20.70 -9.29 -32.85
CA SER A 236 21.84 -9.27 -31.94
C SER A 236 22.98 -8.45 -32.53
N ASN A 237 23.61 -7.65 -31.68
CA ASN A 237 24.83 -6.92 -32.01
C ASN A 237 26.11 -7.73 -31.69
N GLU A 238 25.95 -8.99 -31.25
CA GLU A 238 27.08 -9.88 -30.96
C GLU A 238 27.64 -10.51 -32.24
N LYS A 239 28.98 -10.49 -32.38
CA LYS A 239 29.66 -11.04 -33.55
C LYS A 239 29.38 -12.53 -33.70
N GLY A 240 28.97 -12.95 -34.89
CA GLY A 240 28.73 -14.36 -35.22
C GLY A 240 27.34 -14.87 -34.87
N VAL A 241 26.45 -14.03 -34.31
CA VAL A 241 25.06 -14.39 -34.02
C VAL A 241 24.18 -13.95 -35.20
N GLN A 242 23.40 -14.87 -35.75
CA GLN A 242 22.45 -14.55 -36.83
C GLN A 242 21.15 -13.98 -36.27
N ASN A 243 20.60 -12.97 -36.92
CA ASN A 243 19.27 -12.44 -36.61
C ASN A 243 18.20 -13.51 -36.88
N ILE A 244 17.18 -13.55 -36.04
CA ILE A 244 16.07 -14.51 -36.16
C ILE A 244 14.80 -13.74 -36.49
N GLU A 245 14.09 -14.19 -37.52
CA GLU A 245 12.71 -13.77 -37.78
C GLU A 245 11.83 -15.02 -37.74
N ARG A 246 10.78 -15.00 -36.92
CA ARG A 246 9.84 -16.12 -36.80
C ARG A 246 8.42 -15.66 -36.53
N LYS A 247 7.47 -16.57 -36.73
CA LYS A 247 6.07 -16.37 -36.33
C LYS A 247 5.96 -16.52 -34.81
N GLU A 248 5.23 -15.60 -34.18
CA GLU A 248 4.87 -15.65 -32.77
C GLU A 248 3.35 -15.81 -32.66
N GLU A 249 2.90 -16.99 -32.25
CA GLU A 249 1.47 -17.27 -32.05
C GLU A 249 0.88 -16.43 -30.92
N SER A 250 1.70 -16.00 -29.96
CA SER A 250 1.31 -15.14 -28.85
C SER A 250 2.53 -14.43 -28.29
N ILE A 251 2.35 -13.22 -27.77
CA ILE A 251 3.38 -12.51 -27.01
C ILE A 251 3.13 -12.79 -25.53
N PHE A 252 3.67 -13.90 -25.04
CA PHE A 252 3.45 -14.38 -23.68
C PHE A 252 4.70 -15.08 -23.15
N PHE A 253 5.64 -14.27 -22.65
CA PHE A 253 6.89 -14.70 -22.00
C PHE A 253 6.94 -14.05 -20.60
N GLU A 254 5.99 -14.43 -19.73
CA GLU A 254 5.73 -13.77 -18.44
C GLU A 254 6.26 -14.53 -17.21
N ASP A 255 6.77 -15.75 -17.40
CA ASP A 255 7.21 -16.60 -16.29
C ASP A 255 8.30 -17.60 -16.74
N ILE A 256 8.96 -18.27 -15.79
CA ILE A 256 10.06 -19.22 -16.04
C ILE A 256 9.68 -20.41 -16.96
N LYS A 257 8.39 -20.75 -17.10
CA LYS A 257 7.95 -21.79 -18.03
C LYS A 257 7.75 -21.20 -19.42
N SER A 258 7.09 -20.04 -19.52
CA SER A 258 6.74 -19.42 -20.80
C SER A 258 7.95 -18.82 -21.53
N ILE A 259 8.96 -18.29 -20.83
CA ILE A 259 10.20 -17.78 -21.46
C ILE A 259 11.00 -18.87 -22.20
N LYS A 260 10.78 -20.16 -21.90
CA LYS A 260 11.41 -21.27 -22.65
C LYS A 260 10.93 -21.34 -24.10
N LYS A 261 9.87 -20.62 -24.46
CA LYS A 261 9.39 -20.49 -25.84
C LYS A 261 10.16 -19.44 -26.65
N LEU A 262 10.95 -18.57 -26.01
CA LEU A 262 11.86 -17.65 -26.71
C LEU A 262 12.89 -18.45 -27.55
N PRO A 263 13.51 -17.83 -28.58
CA PRO A 263 14.49 -18.51 -29.41
C PRO A 263 15.62 -19.10 -28.56
N GLN A 264 15.78 -20.42 -28.65
CA GLN A 264 16.83 -21.12 -27.91
C GLN A 264 18.20 -20.75 -28.48
N ASN A 265 19.20 -20.66 -27.60
CA ASN A 265 20.59 -20.29 -27.95
C ASN A 265 20.76 -18.89 -28.57
N PHE A 266 19.79 -17.98 -28.40
CA PHE A 266 19.92 -16.59 -28.81
C PHE A 266 20.25 -15.68 -27.60
N PRO A 267 21.31 -14.84 -27.66
CA PRO A 267 21.71 -14.02 -26.53
C PRO A 267 20.78 -12.81 -26.35
N LEU A 268 19.91 -12.86 -25.34
CA LEU A 268 18.90 -11.82 -25.08
C LEU A 268 19.46 -10.53 -24.48
N LYS A 269 20.55 -10.60 -23.71
CA LYS A 269 21.02 -9.46 -22.89
C LYS A 269 21.24 -8.17 -23.69
N LYS A 270 21.77 -8.29 -24.91
CA LYS A 270 22.06 -7.15 -25.81
C LYS A 270 21.23 -7.19 -27.09
N ALA A 271 20.09 -7.88 -27.04
CA ALA A 271 19.21 -8.02 -28.18
C ALA A 271 18.27 -6.81 -28.32
N ASP A 272 17.90 -6.52 -29.55
CA ASP A 272 16.76 -5.69 -29.91
C ASP A 272 15.68 -6.60 -30.50
N VAL A 273 14.52 -6.67 -29.85
CA VAL A 273 13.41 -7.53 -30.26
C VAL A 273 12.23 -6.65 -30.70
N THR A 274 11.66 -6.97 -31.86
CA THR A 274 10.43 -6.32 -32.35
C THR A 274 9.36 -7.38 -32.59
N TYR A 275 8.20 -7.22 -31.96
CA TYR A 275 6.98 -7.96 -32.30
C TYR A 275 6.06 -7.05 -33.12
N GLU A 276 5.73 -7.43 -34.34
CA GLU A 276 4.95 -6.56 -35.24
C GLU A 276 3.96 -7.33 -36.13
N GLY A 277 2.88 -6.66 -36.51
CA GLY A 277 1.80 -7.23 -37.30
C GLY A 277 0.52 -6.42 -37.15
N SER A 278 -0.64 -7.09 -37.20
CA SER A 278 -1.94 -6.47 -36.92
C SER A 278 -2.83 -7.38 -36.10
N ILE A 279 -3.72 -6.78 -35.30
CA ILE A 279 -4.78 -7.46 -34.57
C ILE A 279 -6.13 -7.08 -35.16
N GLU A 280 -7.08 -8.01 -35.18
CA GLU A 280 -8.46 -7.77 -35.64
C GLU A 280 -9.43 -8.25 -34.57
N ALA A 281 -10.25 -7.33 -34.08
CA ALA A 281 -11.23 -7.57 -33.03
C ALA A 281 -12.45 -8.33 -33.57
N PRO A 282 -13.00 -9.32 -32.83
CA PRO A 282 -14.21 -10.01 -33.23
C PRO A 282 -15.49 -9.20 -32.95
N GLU A 283 -15.43 -8.26 -32.01
CA GLU A 283 -16.56 -7.43 -31.59
C GLU A 283 -16.14 -5.98 -31.32
N ASN A 284 -17.11 -5.06 -31.44
CA ASN A 284 -16.93 -3.64 -31.14
C ASN A 284 -16.85 -3.43 -29.62
N GLY A 285 -15.90 -2.62 -29.16
CA GLY A 285 -15.91 -2.14 -27.79
C GLY A 285 -14.54 -1.74 -27.26
N THR A 286 -14.48 -1.45 -25.96
CA THR A 286 -13.23 -1.11 -25.29
C THR A 286 -12.54 -2.36 -24.79
N TYR A 287 -11.37 -2.64 -25.35
CA TYR A 287 -10.48 -3.70 -24.91
C TYR A 287 -9.50 -3.14 -23.88
N LYS A 288 -9.25 -3.91 -22.82
CA LYS A 288 -8.30 -3.52 -21.77
C LYS A 288 -7.05 -4.39 -21.86
N PHE A 289 -5.91 -3.78 -22.08
CA PHE A 289 -4.64 -4.48 -22.24
C PHE A 289 -3.83 -4.43 -20.96
N THR A 290 -3.04 -5.48 -20.72
CA THR A 290 -1.98 -5.50 -19.71
C THR A 290 -0.67 -5.93 -20.37
N LEU A 291 0.34 -5.07 -20.27
CA LEU A 291 1.70 -5.32 -20.69
C LEU A 291 2.49 -5.80 -19.46
N TYR A 292 3.02 -7.02 -19.52
CA TYR A 292 3.99 -7.54 -18.55
C TYR A 292 5.39 -7.36 -19.13
N TYR A 293 6.31 -6.76 -18.39
CA TYR A 293 7.61 -6.37 -18.94
C TYR A 293 8.75 -6.35 -17.93
N ALA A 294 9.92 -6.80 -18.37
CA ALA A 294 11.23 -6.43 -17.85
C ALA A 294 12.16 -6.04 -19.01
N GLY A 295 13.27 -5.39 -18.72
CA GLY A 295 14.05 -4.67 -19.73
C GLY A 295 13.28 -3.45 -20.26
N TYR A 296 13.77 -2.87 -21.36
CA TYR A 296 13.16 -1.68 -21.96
C TYR A 296 12.03 -2.09 -22.89
N VAL A 297 10.85 -1.47 -22.78
CA VAL A 297 9.70 -1.79 -23.64
C VAL A 297 8.94 -0.55 -24.10
N LYS A 298 8.48 -0.56 -25.35
CA LYS A 298 7.50 0.38 -25.92
C LYS A 298 6.40 -0.38 -26.63
N VAL A 299 5.18 0.14 -26.59
CA VAL A 299 4.04 -0.43 -27.34
C VAL A 299 3.40 0.64 -28.19
N TYR A 300 3.20 0.29 -29.46
CA TYR A 300 2.49 1.06 -30.44
C TYR A 300 1.25 0.29 -30.88
N LEU A 301 0.09 0.94 -30.87
CA LEU A 301 -1.13 0.41 -31.47
C LEU A 301 -1.70 1.47 -32.42
N ASN A 302 -2.13 1.05 -33.59
CA ASN A 302 -2.57 1.94 -34.67
C ASN A 302 -1.53 3.03 -34.99
N ASN A 303 -0.24 2.65 -34.99
CA ASN A 303 0.91 3.54 -35.19
C ASN A 303 1.05 4.67 -34.14
N GLN A 304 0.28 4.65 -33.06
CA GLN A 304 0.41 5.59 -31.94
C GLN A 304 1.15 4.93 -30.79
N LEU A 305 2.06 5.67 -30.15
CA LEU A 305 2.75 5.23 -28.93
C LEU A 305 1.75 5.22 -27.77
N VAL A 306 1.26 4.03 -27.40
CA VAL A 306 0.26 3.83 -26.35
C VAL A 306 0.90 3.49 -24.99
N VAL A 307 2.10 2.92 -25.02
CA VAL A 307 2.96 2.76 -23.85
C VAL A 307 4.31 3.39 -24.15
N PRO A 308 4.60 4.60 -23.63
CA PRO A 308 5.93 5.17 -23.64
C PRO A 308 6.95 4.24 -23.01
N GLU A 309 8.24 4.48 -23.25
CA GLU A 309 9.30 3.60 -22.74
C GLU A 309 9.17 3.34 -21.26
N ARG A 310 9.15 2.08 -20.88
CA ARG A 310 9.24 1.63 -19.50
C ARG A 310 10.44 0.73 -19.34
N TRP A 311 11.02 0.71 -18.14
CA TRP A 311 12.08 -0.22 -17.81
C TRP A 311 11.90 -0.83 -16.41
N ARG A 312 12.25 -2.11 -16.30
CA ARG A 312 12.51 -2.81 -15.05
C ARG A 312 13.76 -3.66 -15.23
N THR A 313 14.50 -3.90 -14.16
CA THR A 313 15.55 -4.92 -14.19
C THR A 313 14.98 -6.27 -14.63
N ALA A 314 15.79 -7.05 -15.33
CA ALA A 314 15.36 -8.24 -16.04
C ALA A 314 14.67 -9.31 -15.15
N TRP A 315 15.01 -9.36 -13.86
CA TRP A 315 14.51 -10.34 -12.90
C TRP A 315 13.25 -9.89 -12.12
N ASN A 316 12.85 -8.62 -12.19
CA ASN A 316 11.67 -8.10 -11.49
C ASN A 316 10.68 -7.39 -12.43
N PRO A 317 10.02 -8.15 -13.33
CA PRO A 317 9.04 -7.60 -14.25
C PRO A 317 7.87 -6.90 -13.55
N ASN A 318 7.28 -5.93 -14.24
CA ASN A 318 6.09 -5.20 -13.81
C ASN A 318 4.95 -5.33 -14.81
N SER A 319 3.76 -4.89 -14.42
CA SER A 319 2.59 -4.74 -15.30
C SER A 319 2.23 -3.28 -15.53
N TYR A 320 1.90 -2.92 -16.77
CA TYR A 320 1.35 -1.61 -17.13
C TYR A 320 0.08 -1.79 -17.98
N LYS A 321 -0.96 -1.01 -17.70
CA LYS A 321 -2.28 -1.19 -18.30
C LYS A 321 -2.64 -0.02 -19.21
N PHE A 322 -3.38 -0.32 -20.27
CA PHE A 322 -3.99 0.69 -21.14
C PHE A 322 -5.30 0.15 -21.72
N SER A 323 -6.13 1.00 -22.30
CA SER A 323 -7.42 0.59 -22.87
C SER A 323 -7.72 1.35 -24.13
N LEU A 324 -8.29 0.66 -25.13
CA LEU A 324 -8.54 1.24 -26.45
C LEU A 324 -9.87 0.74 -27.01
N PRO A 325 -10.67 1.62 -27.64
CA PRO A 325 -11.81 1.18 -28.44
C PRO A 325 -11.31 0.53 -29.73
N LEU A 326 -11.86 -0.64 -30.07
CA LEU A 326 -11.60 -1.34 -31.33
C LEU A 326 -12.92 -1.65 -32.05
N GLU A 327 -12.86 -1.64 -33.37
CA GLU A 327 -13.98 -1.96 -34.26
C GLU A 327 -13.84 -3.42 -34.75
N ALA A 328 -14.94 -4.15 -34.76
CA ALA A 328 -15.02 -5.53 -35.24
C ALA A 328 -14.61 -5.61 -36.72
N GLY A 329 -13.80 -6.61 -37.06
CA GLY A 329 -13.36 -6.85 -38.44
C GLY A 329 -12.32 -5.85 -38.97
N LYS A 330 -11.91 -4.85 -38.17
CA LYS A 330 -10.90 -3.86 -38.57
C LYS A 330 -9.52 -4.29 -38.09
N ARG A 331 -8.58 -4.43 -39.02
CA ARG A 331 -7.17 -4.67 -38.72
C ARG A 331 -6.53 -3.40 -38.15
N VAL A 332 -5.87 -3.54 -37.02
CA VAL A 332 -5.15 -2.47 -36.34
C VAL A 332 -3.68 -2.88 -36.19
N PRO A 333 -2.72 -2.10 -36.70
CA PRO A 333 -1.31 -2.39 -36.53
C PRO A 333 -0.90 -2.44 -35.05
N LEU A 334 -0.14 -3.47 -34.67
CA LEU A 334 0.47 -3.62 -33.36
C LEU A 334 1.98 -3.74 -33.53
N ARG A 335 2.73 -2.99 -32.71
CA ARG A 335 4.19 -3.09 -32.66
C ARG A 335 4.70 -2.94 -31.24
N ILE A 336 5.50 -3.90 -30.78
CA ILE A 336 6.17 -3.89 -29.48
C ILE A 336 7.67 -3.86 -29.76
N GLU A 337 8.35 -2.85 -29.22
CA GLU A 337 9.81 -2.79 -29.22
C GLU A 337 10.28 -3.21 -27.83
N TRP A 338 11.18 -4.17 -27.74
CA TRP A 338 11.65 -4.73 -26.49
C TRP A 338 13.16 -4.96 -26.49
N LYS A 339 13.86 -4.45 -25.47
CA LYS A 339 15.27 -4.76 -25.18
C LYS A 339 15.31 -5.56 -23.89
N PRO A 340 15.57 -6.88 -23.93
CA PRO A 340 15.44 -7.75 -22.77
C PRO A 340 16.31 -7.36 -21.58
N ASP A 341 17.49 -6.78 -21.82
CA ASP A 341 18.42 -6.26 -20.79
C ASP A 341 18.90 -7.31 -19.77
N GLY A 342 18.76 -8.60 -20.11
CA GLY A 342 19.20 -9.73 -19.30
C GLY A 342 19.28 -11.00 -20.12
N GLY A 343 20.06 -11.98 -19.64
CA GLY A 343 20.05 -13.33 -20.24
C GLY A 343 18.71 -14.06 -20.05
N THR A 344 17.93 -13.62 -19.08
CA THR A 344 16.56 -14.05 -18.78
C THR A 344 15.76 -12.77 -18.51
N SER A 345 14.64 -12.58 -19.20
CA SER A 345 13.79 -11.40 -19.11
C SER A 345 12.39 -11.72 -19.63
N TYR A 346 11.44 -10.80 -19.45
CA TYR A 346 10.01 -11.06 -19.61
C TYR A 346 9.34 -10.02 -20.50
N CYS A 347 8.45 -10.49 -21.37
CA CYS A 347 7.61 -9.65 -22.21
C CYS A 347 6.31 -10.40 -22.54
N GLY A 348 5.17 -9.83 -22.16
CA GLY A 348 3.86 -10.39 -22.45
C GLY A 348 2.83 -9.29 -22.68
N LEU A 349 1.92 -9.50 -23.61
CA LEU A 349 0.79 -8.61 -23.82
C LEU A 349 -0.49 -9.45 -23.79
N ARG A 350 -1.35 -9.17 -22.81
CA ARG A 350 -2.65 -9.84 -22.65
C ARG A 350 -3.78 -8.82 -22.70
N VAL A 351 -5.00 -9.31 -22.87
CA VAL A 351 -6.18 -8.48 -23.13
C VAL A 351 -7.44 -9.03 -22.47
N LEU A 352 -8.33 -8.12 -22.05
CA LEU A 352 -9.73 -8.41 -21.74
C LEU A 352 -10.60 -7.90 -22.90
N THR A 353 -11.54 -8.74 -23.34
CA THR A 353 -12.61 -8.30 -24.26
C THR A 353 -13.51 -7.27 -23.59
N PRO A 354 -14.32 -6.51 -24.36
CA PRO A 354 -15.34 -5.64 -23.83
C PRO A 354 -16.07 -6.24 -22.62
N GLN A 355 -16.14 -5.46 -21.54
CA GLN A 355 -16.64 -5.93 -20.26
C GLN A 355 -18.09 -6.45 -20.39
N PRO A 356 -18.45 -7.58 -19.74
CA PRO A 356 -19.81 -8.11 -19.80
C PRO A 356 -20.83 -7.08 -19.34
N ALA A 357 -22.00 -7.04 -19.98
CA ALA A 357 -23.03 -6.04 -19.72
C ALA A 357 -23.49 -6.01 -18.24
N GLU A 358 -23.48 -7.15 -17.56
CA GLU A 358 -23.83 -7.25 -16.15
C GLU A 358 -22.77 -6.64 -15.20
N GLU A 359 -21.49 -6.67 -15.59
CA GLU A 359 -20.37 -6.14 -14.79
C GLU A 359 -20.04 -4.69 -15.12
N LYS A 360 -20.35 -4.26 -16.35
CA LYS A 360 -19.99 -2.95 -16.88
C LYS A 360 -20.38 -1.82 -15.94
N ASN A 361 -19.39 -0.99 -15.61
CA ASN A 361 -19.49 0.17 -14.72
C ASN A 361 -19.93 -0.13 -13.26
N ASN A 362 -20.02 -1.38 -12.85
CA ASN A 362 -20.40 -1.78 -11.50
C ASN A 362 -19.18 -2.03 -10.60
N GLN A 363 -19.42 -2.10 -9.30
CA GLN A 363 -18.41 -2.57 -8.35
C GLN A 363 -18.45 -4.10 -8.35
N VAL A 364 -17.39 -4.74 -8.87
CA VAL A 364 -17.31 -6.19 -9.01
C VAL A 364 -16.18 -6.73 -8.13
N TRP A 365 -16.50 -7.71 -7.31
CA TRP A 365 -15.53 -8.50 -6.54
C TRP A 365 -15.57 -9.94 -6.99
N TRP A 366 -14.40 -10.54 -7.13
CA TRP A 366 -14.24 -11.96 -7.38
C TRP A 366 -13.16 -12.51 -6.47
N SER A 367 -13.35 -13.72 -5.95
CA SER A 367 -12.32 -14.46 -5.23
C SER A 367 -12.31 -15.91 -5.67
N GLU A 368 -11.10 -16.44 -5.80
CA GLU A 368 -10.85 -17.78 -6.30
C GLU A 368 -11.37 -18.87 -5.37
N MET A 369 -11.17 -18.74 -4.05
CA MET A 369 -11.57 -19.75 -3.09
C MET A 369 -11.87 -19.15 -1.72
N THR A 370 -13.12 -19.28 -1.27
CA THR A 370 -13.57 -18.98 0.08
C THR A 370 -14.65 -19.98 0.52
N GLN A 371 -14.91 -20.09 1.82
CA GLN A 371 -16.01 -20.92 2.33
C GLN A 371 -17.40 -20.28 2.15
N LYS A 372 -17.44 -18.96 1.93
CA LYS A 372 -18.64 -18.12 1.78
C LYS A 372 -18.26 -16.77 1.23
N ILE A 373 -19.23 -15.99 0.75
CA ILE A 373 -19.04 -14.55 0.55
C ILE A 373 -19.03 -13.91 1.93
N ASP A 374 -18.01 -13.11 2.23
CA ASP A 374 -17.88 -12.42 3.51
C ASP A 374 -17.30 -11.01 3.32
N TYR A 375 -18.02 -9.99 3.76
CA TYR A 375 -17.58 -8.61 3.65
C TYR A 375 -18.15 -7.73 4.75
N TYR A 376 -17.48 -6.61 5.00
CA TYR A 376 -17.88 -5.60 5.98
C TYR A 376 -18.16 -4.29 5.27
N PHE A 377 -19.38 -3.80 5.44
CA PHE A 377 -19.80 -2.47 5.01
C PHE A 377 -19.53 -1.47 6.14
N VAL A 378 -18.85 -0.39 5.78
CA VAL A 378 -18.46 0.68 6.70
C VAL A 378 -19.07 1.98 6.21
N HIS A 379 -19.98 2.58 6.96
CA HIS A 379 -20.50 3.92 6.64
C HIS A 379 -19.78 5.01 7.43
N GLY A 380 -19.55 6.17 6.81
CA GLY A 380 -18.99 7.35 7.46
C GLY A 380 -19.60 8.62 6.89
N ASN A 381 -19.31 9.77 7.50
CA ASN A 381 -19.61 11.07 6.91
C ASN A 381 -18.44 11.64 6.10
N SER A 382 -17.27 11.01 6.21
CA SER A 382 -16.02 11.38 5.54
C SER A 382 -15.18 10.14 5.26
N ALA A 383 -14.14 10.28 4.44
CA ALA A 383 -13.16 9.22 4.22
C ALA A 383 -12.46 8.81 5.53
N ASP A 384 -12.15 9.75 6.43
CA ASP A 384 -11.55 9.43 7.73
C ASP A 384 -12.48 8.60 8.62
N GLU A 385 -13.79 8.86 8.65
CA GLU A 385 -14.75 8.01 9.37
C GLU A 385 -14.80 6.59 8.78
N VAL A 386 -14.67 6.45 7.46
CA VAL A 386 -14.58 5.14 6.82
C VAL A 386 -13.29 4.41 7.20
N ILE A 387 -12.15 5.09 7.22
CA ILE A 387 -10.88 4.51 7.71
C ILE A 387 -10.97 4.14 9.20
N LYS A 388 -11.60 4.98 10.03
CA LYS A 388 -11.87 4.67 11.44
C LYS A 388 -12.68 3.39 11.58
N GLY A 389 -13.70 3.18 10.74
CA GLY A 389 -14.43 1.92 10.71
C GLY A 389 -13.54 0.74 10.33
N TYR A 390 -12.66 0.88 9.33
CA TYR A 390 -11.65 -0.13 9.01
C TYR A 390 -10.71 -0.44 10.21
N ARG A 391 -10.22 0.57 10.94
CA ARG A 391 -9.38 0.38 12.14
C ARG A 391 -10.13 -0.25 13.29
N THR A 392 -11.41 0.06 13.42
CA THR A 392 -12.31 -0.59 14.38
C THR A 392 -12.50 -2.07 14.05
N LEU A 393 -12.56 -2.42 12.76
CA LEU A 393 -12.68 -3.80 12.31
C LEU A 393 -11.37 -4.58 12.46
N THR A 394 -10.24 -3.97 12.13
CA THR A 394 -8.96 -4.68 11.89
C THR A 394 -7.83 -4.36 12.88
N GLY A 395 -8.09 -3.48 13.85
CA GLY A 395 -7.15 -3.06 14.88
C GLY A 395 -6.59 -1.64 14.65
N LYS A 396 -6.35 -0.91 15.75
CA LYS A 396 -5.73 0.42 15.71
C LYS A 396 -4.31 0.36 15.17
N SER A 397 -3.89 1.41 14.47
CA SER A 397 -2.50 1.58 14.08
C SER A 397 -1.69 2.01 15.29
N GLN A 398 -0.69 1.23 15.70
CA GLN A 398 0.17 1.59 16.83
C GLN A 398 1.00 2.84 16.51
N ILE A 399 1.27 3.68 17.50
CA ILE A 399 2.15 4.84 17.29
C ILE A 399 3.57 4.32 17.09
N MET A 400 4.12 4.53 15.90
CA MET A 400 5.52 4.18 15.62
C MET A 400 6.48 4.90 16.57
N PRO A 401 7.62 4.30 16.93
CA PRO A 401 8.62 5.00 17.73
C PRO A 401 9.08 6.28 16.99
N LYS A 402 9.34 7.36 17.72
CA LYS A 402 9.58 8.68 17.12
C LYS A 402 10.74 8.70 16.11
N TRP A 403 11.80 7.94 16.38
CA TRP A 403 12.93 7.78 15.47
C TRP A 403 12.53 7.23 14.09
N ALA A 404 11.44 6.46 14.00
CA ALA A 404 10.95 5.95 12.72
C ALA A 404 10.42 7.06 11.82
N MET A 405 10.00 8.19 12.39
CA MET A 405 9.54 9.35 11.62
C MET A 405 10.71 10.19 11.08
N GLY A 406 11.93 9.94 11.56
CA GLY A 406 13.18 10.54 11.09
C GLY A 406 13.66 9.98 9.75
N TYR A 407 14.92 10.29 9.41
CA TYR A 407 15.55 9.79 8.18
C TYR A 407 16.17 8.41 8.39
N TRP A 408 16.00 7.55 7.38
CA TRP A 408 16.55 6.21 7.30
C TRP A 408 17.52 6.09 6.14
N GLN A 409 18.77 5.71 6.43
CA GLN A 409 19.72 5.27 5.41
C GLN A 409 19.80 3.75 5.37
N SER A 410 19.67 3.21 4.17
CA SER A 410 19.93 1.80 3.87
C SER A 410 20.78 1.67 2.61
N ARG A 411 21.23 0.44 2.34
CA ARG A 411 21.98 0.05 1.14
C ARG A 411 21.68 -1.43 0.87
N GLU A 412 21.66 -1.84 -0.39
CA GLU A 412 21.84 -3.24 -0.82
C GLU A 412 23.29 -3.37 -1.32
N ARG A 413 24.28 -3.66 -0.46
CA ARG A 413 24.22 -3.86 1.00
C ARG A 413 25.48 -3.33 1.68
N TYR A 414 25.40 -2.93 2.96
CA TYR A 414 26.60 -2.78 3.78
C TYR A 414 27.22 -4.16 4.00
N LYS A 415 28.51 -4.31 3.68
CA LYS A 415 29.18 -5.61 3.62
C LYS A 415 29.91 -5.97 4.90
N THR A 416 30.27 -4.97 5.71
CA THR A 416 31.04 -5.12 6.94
C THR A 416 30.53 -4.22 8.06
N GLN A 417 30.90 -4.56 9.29
CA GLN A 417 30.64 -3.75 10.50
C GLN A 417 31.21 -2.33 10.37
N ASP A 418 32.42 -2.19 9.84
CA ASP A 418 33.08 -0.88 9.69
C ASP A 418 32.36 0.00 8.67
N GLU A 419 31.82 -0.60 7.61
CA GLU A 419 31.10 0.14 6.58
C GLU A 419 29.80 0.76 7.13
N ILE A 420 28.97 -0.02 7.83
CA ILE A 420 27.71 0.48 8.39
C ILE A 420 27.97 1.54 9.47
N VAL A 421 28.86 1.27 10.43
CA VAL A 421 29.21 2.24 11.48
C VAL A 421 29.88 3.48 10.87
N GLY A 422 30.75 3.29 9.87
CA GLY A 422 31.46 4.36 9.18
C GLY A 422 30.52 5.33 8.44
N ASN A 423 29.50 4.81 7.74
CA ASN A 423 28.52 5.67 7.07
C ASN A 423 27.70 6.48 8.08
N LEU A 424 27.27 5.89 9.21
CA LEU A 424 26.59 6.65 10.27
C LEU A 424 27.49 7.74 10.87
N LYS A 425 28.77 7.45 11.10
CA LYS A 425 29.76 8.46 11.55
C LYS A 425 29.89 9.60 10.54
N GLU A 426 29.87 9.30 9.24
CA GLU A 426 29.97 10.31 8.20
C GLU A 426 28.75 11.23 8.17
N PHE A 427 27.53 10.72 8.38
CA PHE A 427 26.34 11.55 8.58
C PHE A 427 26.53 12.53 9.75
N ARG A 428 26.96 12.01 10.92
CA ARG A 428 27.19 12.82 12.13
C ARG A 428 28.27 13.87 11.90
N LYS A 429 29.38 13.52 11.24
CA LYS A 429 30.47 14.43 10.90
C LYS A 429 30.00 15.56 9.98
N ARG A 430 29.18 15.24 8.98
CA ARG A 430 28.61 16.20 8.02
C ARG A 430 27.46 17.04 8.59
N LYS A 431 27.05 16.77 9.84
CA LYS A 431 25.83 17.34 10.44
C LYS A 431 24.59 17.11 9.58
N PHE A 432 24.52 15.94 8.96
CA PHE A 432 23.40 15.52 8.13
C PHE A 432 22.45 14.67 9.01
N PRO A 433 21.23 15.15 9.31
CA PRO A 433 20.36 14.46 10.28
C PRO A 433 19.96 13.05 9.85
N ILE A 434 20.07 12.09 10.78
CA ILE A 434 19.70 10.68 10.58
C ILE A 434 19.37 10.02 11.92
N ASP A 435 18.27 9.25 11.96
CA ASP A 435 17.92 8.43 13.12
C ASP A 435 18.33 6.97 12.89
N ASN A 436 18.18 6.44 11.68
CA ASN A 436 18.17 5.00 11.46
C ASN A 436 19.16 4.57 10.37
N ILE A 437 19.89 3.49 10.64
CA ILE A 437 20.73 2.81 9.66
C ILE A 437 20.36 1.32 9.56
N VAL A 438 20.41 0.77 8.35
CA VAL A 438 19.87 -0.56 8.07
C VAL A 438 20.96 -1.51 7.59
N LEU A 439 21.07 -2.66 8.24
CA LEU A 439 21.86 -3.79 7.76
C LEU A 439 20.97 -4.73 6.94
N ASP A 440 21.24 -4.80 5.65
CA ASP A 440 20.55 -5.67 4.71
C ASP A 440 21.03 -7.14 4.79
N TRP A 441 20.54 -8.00 3.90
CA TRP A 441 20.80 -9.44 3.78
C TRP A 441 22.30 -9.80 3.73
N ASN A 442 22.61 -11.10 3.87
CA ASN A 442 23.95 -11.66 3.69
C ASN A 442 24.99 -11.10 4.70
N TYR A 443 24.56 -10.87 5.95
CA TYR A 443 25.46 -10.68 7.09
C TYR A 443 25.93 -12.02 7.71
N TRP A 444 25.24 -13.12 7.39
CA TRP A 444 25.57 -14.48 7.77
C TRP A 444 26.71 -15.09 6.94
N GLU A 445 27.23 -16.23 7.37
CA GLU A 445 28.13 -17.07 6.55
C GLU A 445 27.38 -17.60 5.34
N GLU A 446 28.00 -17.54 4.16
CA GLU A 446 27.34 -17.70 2.85
C GLU A 446 26.38 -18.91 2.76
N ASP A 447 26.76 -20.05 3.32
CA ASP A 447 26.04 -21.33 3.29
C ASP A 447 25.03 -21.54 4.43
N SER A 448 24.73 -20.49 5.19
CA SER A 448 24.01 -20.55 6.46
C SER A 448 22.86 -19.54 6.56
N TRP A 449 22.21 -19.20 5.44
CA TRP A 449 21.01 -18.35 5.43
C TRP A 449 19.92 -18.94 6.33
N GLY A 450 19.46 -18.17 7.30
CA GLY A 450 18.42 -18.56 8.26
C GLY A 450 18.98 -19.02 9.61
N SER A 451 20.31 -19.17 9.74
CA SER A 451 20.96 -19.39 11.05
C SER A 451 20.87 -18.18 11.98
N HIS A 452 20.68 -16.97 11.42
CA HIS A 452 20.74 -15.69 12.14
C HIS A 452 22.11 -15.38 12.77
N GLU A 453 23.14 -16.15 12.42
CA GLU A 453 24.51 -15.89 12.83
C GLU A 453 25.17 -14.83 11.96
N PHE A 454 26.23 -14.22 12.49
CA PHE A 454 27.03 -13.24 11.76
C PHE A 454 28.33 -13.87 11.28
N ASP A 455 28.68 -13.66 10.00
CA ASP A 455 30.00 -13.98 9.45
C ASP A 455 31.06 -13.16 10.20
N LYS A 456 31.83 -13.84 11.05
CA LYS A 456 32.81 -13.21 11.94
C LYS A 456 33.96 -12.53 11.18
N LYS A 457 34.18 -12.82 9.89
CA LYS A 457 35.19 -12.11 9.09
C LYS A 457 34.75 -10.69 8.74
N ARG A 458 33.44 -10.47 8.59
CA ARG A 458 32.87 -9.17 8.17
C ARG A 458 32.19 -8.42 9.32
N PHE A 459 31.66 -9.17 10.27
CA PHE A 459 30.98 -8.67 11.48
C PHE A 459 31.57 -9.37 12.72
N PRO A 460 32.84 -9.09 13.06
CA PRO A 460 33.55 -9.78 14.13
C PRO A 460 32.95 -9.54 15.52
N ASN A 461 32.28 -8.40 15.75
CA ASN A 461 31.65 -8.07 17.02
C ASN A 461 30.29 -7.38 16.83
N PRO A 462 29.22 -8.16 16.53
CA PRO A 462 27.88 -7.60 16.30
C PRO A 462 27.34 -6.78 17.47
N GLN A 463 27.62 -7.18 18.72
CA GLN A 463 27.24 -6.36 19.89
C GLN A 463 27.93 -5.00 19.85
N GLY A 464 29.25 -4.99 19.66
CA GLY A 464 30.03 -3.75 19.54
C GLY A 464 29.60 -2.87 18.36
N MET A 465 29.09 -3.48 17.28
CA MET A 465 28.48 -2.76 16.15
C MET A 465 27.21 -2.01 16.57
N VAL A 466 26.26 -2.71 17.21
CA VAL A 466 25.00 -2.10 17.69
C VAL A 466 25.30 -1.03 18.75
N ASP A 467 26.20 -1.33 19.70
CA ASP A 467 26.62 -0.37 20.73
C ASP A 467 27.25 0.88 20.10
N SER A 468 28.05 0.74 19.03
CA SER A 468 28.63 1.87 18.30
C SER A 468 27.57 2.71 17.58
N ILE A 469 26.53 2.09 17.03
CA ILE A 469 25.40 2.78 16.40
C ILE A 469 24.61 3.55 17.46
N HIS A 470 24.30 2.92 18.60
CA HIS A 470 23.60 3.55 19.72
C HIS A 470 24.40 4.69 20.35
N ALA A 471 25.73 4.55 20.49
CA ALA A 471 26.62 5.61 20.97
C ALA A 471 26.63 6.85 20.06
N LEU A 472 26.28 6.68 18.78
CA LEU A 472 26.07 7.76 17.81
C LEU A 472 24.62 8.26 17.80
N ASN A 473 23.79 7.84 18.75
CA ASN A 473 22.35 8.11 18.80
C ASN A 473 21.63 7.67 17.50
N GLY A 474 22.10 6.58 16.88
CA GLY A 474 21.42 5.91 15.78
C GLY A 474 20.61 4.71 16.28
N LYS A 475 19.67 4.25 15.46
CA LYS A 475 18.93 3.00 15.62
C LYS A 475 19.28 2.04 14.50
N MET A 476 19.34 0.76 14.81
CA MET A 476 19.68 -0.28 13.84
C MET A 476 18.45 -1.10 13.48
N MET A 477 18.20 -1.23 12.18
CA MET A 477 17.29 -2.23 11.62
C MET A 477 18.08 -3.33 10.92
N ILE A 478 17.64 -4.58 11.03
CA ILE A 478 18.28 -5.72 10.37
C ILE A 478 17.30 -6.49 9.48
N SER A 479 17.78 -6.95 8.33
CA SER A 479 17.06 -7.86 7.44
C SER A 479 16.88 -9.25 8.07
N VAL A 480 15.64 -9.74 8.12
CA VAL A 480 15.30 -11.11 8.53
C VAL A 480 14.28 -11.66 7.55
N TRP A 481 14.59 -12.79 6.94
CA TRP A 481 13.74 -13.40 5.93
C TRP A 481 12.97 -14.57 6.54
N PRO A 482 11.78 -14.90 6.02
CA PRO A 482 11.12 -16.16 6.31
C PRO A 482 11.78 -17.37 5.62
N LYS A 483 13.02 -17.22 5.12
CA LYS A 483 13.78 -18.18 4.31
C LYS A 483 14.88 -18.84 5.12
N PHE A 484 15.00 -20.16 4.98
CA PHE A 484 15.99 -20.98 5.68
C PHE A 484 16.64 -21.98 4.71
N TYR A 485 17.97 -22.08 4.73
CA TYR A 485 18.68 -23.16 4.04
C TYR A 485 18.47 -24.48 4.77
N LYS A 486 18.29 -25.54 3.98
CA LYS A 486 17.97 -26.89 4.50
C LYS A 486 19.03 -27.48 5.43
N THR A 487 20.23 -26.91 5.40
CA THR A 487 21.40 -27.33 6.21
C THR A 487 21.39 -26.76 7.63
N THR A 488 20.69 -25.66 7.86
CA THR A 488 20.68 -24.95 9.16
C THR A 488 19.87 -25.70 10.21
N GLU A 489 20.24 -25.58 11.49
CA GLU A 489 19.46 -26.16 12.59
C GLU A 489 18.06 -25.53 12.70
N HIS A 490 17.95 -24.21 12.47
CA HIS A 490 16.66 -23.53 12.45
C HIS A 490 15.68 -24.10 11.42
N PHE A 491 16.16 -24.44 10.21
CA PHE A 491 15.34 -25.14 9.21
C PHE A 491 14.85 -26.49 9.76
N LYS A 492 15.76 -27.29 10.33
CA LYS A 492 15.44 -28.64 10.83
C LYS A 492 14.39 -28.57 11.95
N GLU A 493 14.47 -27.59 12.85
CA GLU A 493 13.49 -27.39 13.92
C GLU A 493 12.06 -27.11 13.40
N PHE A 494 11.93 -26.37 12.29
CA PHE A 494 10.64 -26.20 11.62
C PHE A 494 10.22 -27.48 10.91
N ASP A 495 11.13 -28.10 10.17
CA ASP A 495 10.87 -29.26 9.31
C ASP A 495 10.42 -30.49 10.10
N GLU A 496 11.06 -30.77 11.24
CA GLU A 496 10.69 -31.84 12.17
C GLU A 496 9.24 -31.72 12.69
N LYS A 497 8.70 -30.49 12.70
CA LYS A 497 7.32 -30.19 13.14
C LYS A 497 6.35 -30.04 11.97
N GLY A 498 6.82 -30.24 10.73
CA GLY A 498 6.03 -30.06 9.51
C GLY A 498 5.72 -28.59 9.20
N TRP A 499 6.55 -27.66 9.65
CA TRP A 499 6.36 -26.21 9.50
C TRP A 499 7.23 -25.58 8.40
N MET A 500 7.85 -26.37 7.53
CA MET A 500 8.52 -25.90 6.31
C MET A 500 7.69 -26.25 5.07
N TYR A 501 7.54 -25.30 4.15
CA TYR A 501 6.98 -25.61 2.82
C TYR A 501 7.95 -26.50 2.05
N GLN A 502 7.45 -27.62 1.51
CA GLN A 502 8.32 -28.68 1.00
C GLN A 502 8.64 -28.57 -0.49
N GLN A 503 7.84 -27.84 -1.27
CA GLN A 503 7.93 -27.89 -2.73
C GLN A 503 9.29 -27.39 -3.26
N ALA A 504 9.84 -26.31 -2.70
CA ALA A 504 11.17 -25.82 -3.06
C ALA A 504 12.29 -26.84 -2.76
N ILE A 505 12.14 -27.61 -1.67
CA ILE A 505 13.09 -28.66 -1.29
C ILE A 505 13.00 -29.85 -2.25
N LYS A 506 11.77 -30.29 -2.56
CA LYS A 506 11.51 -31.40 -3.50
C LYS A 506 12.05 -31.10 -4.90
N ASP A 507 11.84 -29.87 -5.36
CA ASP A 507 12.27 -29.43 -6.69
C ASP A 507 13.74 -28.99 -6.72
N ASN A 508 14.44 -29.06 -5.58
CA ASN A 508 15.84 -28.69 -5.43
C ASN A 508 16.12 -27.24 -5.91
N VAL A 509 15.20 -26.32 -5.58
CA VAL A 509 15.29 -24.90 -5.95
C VAL A 509 16.53 -24.31 -5.29
N LYS A 510 17.43 -23.80 -6.12
CA LYS A 510 18.63 -23.09 -5.68
C LYS A 510 18.43 -21.59 -5.84
N ASP A 511 18.92 -20.84 -4.86
CA ASP A 511 18.97 -19.39 -4.95
C ASP A 511 20.19 -18.86 -5.74
N TRP A 512 20.36 -17.55 -5.74
CA TRP A 512 21.38 -16.85 -6.51
C TRP A 512 22.73 -16.69 -5.78
N VAL A 513 22.87 -17.19 -4.54
CA VAL A 513 24.06 -16.96 -3.72
C VAL A 513 25.15 -17.98 -4.05
N GLY A 514 26.32 -17.51 -4.48
CA GLY A 514 27.49 -18.36 -4.74
C GLY A 514 27.17 -19.53 -5.68
N PRO A 515 27.38 -20.80 -5.27
CA PRO A 515 27.05 -22.00 -6.06
C PRO A 515 25.55 -22.32 -6.17
N GLY A 516 24.70 -21.53 -5.50
CA GLY A 516 23.26 -21.73 -5.36
C GLY A 516 22.93 -22.76 -4.29
N TYR A 517 22.21 -22.30 -3.25
CA TYR A 517 21.87 -23.12 -2.09
C TYR A 517 20.38 -23.44 -2.04
N VAL A 518 20.08 -24.62 -1.51
CA VAL A 518 18.72 -25.14 -1.41
C VAL A 518 18.13 -24.74 -0.07
N GLY A 519 16.97 -24.10 -0.12
CA GLY A 519 16.23 -23.68 1.06
C GLY A 519 14.75 -23.54 0.76
N SER A 520 13.99 -23.21 1.80
CA SER A 520 12.56 -22.96 1.67
C SER A 520 12.10 -21.93 2.69
N PHE A 521 10.79 -21.69 2.70
CA PHE A 521 10.10 -20.76 3.57
C PHE A 521 9.24 -21.51 4.59
N TYR A 522 9.15 -20.96 5.80
CA TYR A 522 8.37 -21.57 6.87
C TYR A 522 6.88 -21.25 6.77
N ASP A 523 6.02 -22.08 7.35
CA ASP A 523 4.57 -21.88 7.39
C ASP A 523 4.17 -20.91 8.52
N ALA A 524 4.05 -19.63 8.18
CA ALA A 524 3.64 -18.59 9.12
C ALA A 524 2.18 -18.73 9.60
N TYR A 525 1.34 -19.56 8.97
CA TYR A 525 -0.05 -19.74 9.38
C TYR A 525 -0.17 -20.61 10.64
N SER A 526 0.82 -21.45 10.93
CA SER A 526 0.93 -22.17 12.19
C SER A 526 1.33 -21.24 13.35
N GLY A 527 0.47 -21.13 14.37
CA GLY A 527 0.79 -20.36 15.58
C GLY A 527 2.02 -20.88 16.34
N GLY A 528 2.32 -22.18 16.24
CA GLY A 528 3.53 -22.78 16.79
C GLY A 528 4.78 -22.36 16.00
N ALA A 529 4.69 -22.33 14.67
CA ALA A 529 5.77 -21.90 13.79
C ALA A 529 6.10 -20.41 13.98
N ARG A 530 5.09 -19.55 14.11
CA ARG A 530 5.29 -18.12 14.43
C ARG A 530 6.09 -17.91 15.71
N LYS A 531 5.74 -18.65 16.77
CA LYS A 531 6.47 -18.59 18.04
C LYS A 531 7.90 -19.07 17.91
N LEU A 532 8.14 -20.12 17.12
CA LEU A 532 9.49 -20.63 16.86
C LEU A 532 10.32 -19.62 16.04
N PHE A 533 9.74 -19.03 15.01
CA PHE A 533 10.38 -17.98 14.21
C PHE A 533 10.82 -16.79 15.08
N TRP A 534 9.93 -16.27 15.91
CA TRP A 534 10.30 -15.24 16.88
C TRP A 534 11.36 -15.72 17.86
N LYS A 535 11.25 -16.96 18.39
CA LYS A 535 12.24 -17.50 19.32
C LYS A 535 13.64 -17.53 18.71
N GLN A 536 13.78 -17.95 17.45
CA GLN A 536 15.07 -17.99 16.77
C GLN A 536 15.63 -16.58 16.50
N ILE A 537 14.78 -15.57 16.27
CA ILE A 537 15.20 -14.16 16.23
C ILE A 537 15.63 -13.69 17.63
N TYR A 538 14.84 -14.04 18.64
CA TYR A 538 15.08 -13.69 20.03
C TYR A 538 16.39 -14.29 20.54
N ASP A 539 16.70 -15.55 20.28
CA ASP A 539 17.90 -16.18 20.82
C ASP A 539 19.19 -15.60 20.20
N ASN A 540 19.15 -15.21 18.92
CA ASN A 540 20.35 -14.88 18.14
C ASN A 540 20.56 -13.38 17.86
N LEU A 541 19.46 -12.62 17.71
CA LEU A 541 19.52 -11.22 17.25
C LEU A 541 19.06 -10.23 18.33
N TYR A 542 18.02 -10.54 19.08
CA TYR A 542 17.44 -9.59 20.03
C TYR A 542 18.37 -9.19 21.20
N PRO A 543 19.17 -10.09 21.82
CA PRO A 543 20.16 -9.76 22.84
C PRO A 543 21.17 -8.70 22.40
N LEU A 544 21.41 -8.57 21.09
CA LEU A 544 22.28 -7.55 20.52
C LEU A 544 21.71 -6.13 20.67
N LYS A 545 20.43 -6.00 21.07
CA LYS A 545 19.66 -4.76 21.21
C LYS A 545 19.35 -4.08 19.87
N ILE A 546 19.20 -4.86 18.80
CA ILE A 546 18.68 -4.35 17.52
C ILE A 546 17.29 -3.72 17.75
N ASP A 547 17.01 -2.60 17.09
CA ASP A 547 15.83 -1.76 17.38
C ASP A 547 14.63 -2.06 16.50
N ALA A 548 14.88 -2.60 15.30
CA ALA A 548 13.88 -2.76 14.26
C ALA A 548 14.15 -4.00 13.40
N TRP A 549 13.06 -4.53 12.83
CA TRP A 549 13.10 -5.70 11.95
C TRP A 549 12.72 -5.30 10.54
N TRP A 550 13.45 -5.81 9.56
CA TRP A 550 13.11 -5.68 8.15
C TRP A 550 12.83 -7.05 7.56
N MET A 551 11.54 -7.33 7.36
CA MET A 551 11.10 -8.59 6.78
C MET A 551 10.98 -8.49 5.27
N ASP A 552 11.95 -9.07 4.60
CA ASP A 552 11.95 -9.16 3.15
C ASP A 552 11.33 -10.47 2.64
N ALA A 553 10.90 -10.46 1.38
CA ALA A 553 10.24 -11.58 0.70
C ALA A 553 9.00 -12.15 1.42
N SER A 554 8.18 -11.30 2.03
CA SER A 554 6.98 -11.68 2.78
C SER A 554 5.71 -11.87 1.94
N GLU A 555 5.82 -11.96 0.61
CA GLU A 555 4.69 -12.29 -0.27
C GLU A 555 4.03 -13.66 0.02
N PRO A 556 4.75 -14.80 0.17
CA PRO A 556 6.21 -15.04 0.13
C PRO A 556 6.79 -15.24 -1.28
N ASN A 557 7.96 -14.64 -1.53
CA ASN A 557 8.67 -14.80 -2.80
C ASN A 557 9.70 -15.95 -2.72
N VAL A 558 9.21 -17.19 -2.82
CA VAL A 558 10.02 -18.42 -2.74
C VAL A 558 10.93 -18.60 -3.95
N LEU A 559 10.43 -18.27 -5.14
CA LEU A 559 11.17 -18.26 -6.40
C LEU A 559 10.58 -17.19 -7.34
N ASP A 560 11.46 -16.34 -7.87
CA ASP A 560 11.10 -15.24 -8.76
C ASP A 560 10.39 -15.71 -10.03
N CYS A 561 9.49 -14.87 -10.54
CA CYS A 561 8.93 -14.97 -11.90
C CYS A 561 8.30 -16.33 -12.25
N THR A 562 7.71 -17.00 -11.27
CA THR A 562 6.95 -18.24 -11.47
C THR A 562 5.54 -17.95 -12.00
N ASP A 563 4.81 -18.96 -12.48
CA ASP A 563 3.38 -18.78 -12.74
C ASP A 563 2.56 -18.89 -11.45
N MET A 564 1.27 -18.56 -11.50
CA MET A 564 0.40 -18.55 -10.31
C MET A 564 0.22 -19.95 -9.70
N GLU A 565 0.14 -20.99 -10.53
CA GLU A 565 0.00 -22.38 -10.07
C GLU A 565 1.21 -22.80 -9.25
N TYR A 566 2.41 -22.53 -9.76
CA TYR A 566 3.64 -22.93 -9.08
C TYR A 566 3.93 -22.07 -7.85
N ARG A 567 3.57 -20.77 -7.84
CA ARG A 567 3.60 -19.96 -6.62
C ARG A 567 2.78 -20.59 -5.49
N LYS A 568 1.54 -21.01 -5.78
CA LYS A 568 0.68 -21.69 -4.80
C LYS A 568 1.30 -22.99 -4.32
N ALA A 569 1.85 -23.80 -5.22
CA ALA A 569 2.55 -25.03 -4.83
C ALA A 569 3.76 -24.75 -3.91
N LEU A 570 4.48 -23.64 -4.13
CA LEU A 570 5.65 -23.25 -3.35
C LEU A 570 5.31 -22.72 -1.94
N CYS A 571 4.10 -22.20 -1.72
CA CYS A 571 3.69 -21.60 -0.45
C CYS A 571 2.57 -22.36 0.28
N GLY A 572 2.44 -23.66 0.04
CA GLY A 572 1.46 -24.50 0.72
C GLY A 572 1.84 -25.99 0.79
N PRO A 573 0.98 -26.83 1.39
CA PRO A 573 -0.20 -26.45 2.17
C PRO A 573 0.16 -25.62 3.41
N THR A 574 -0.78 -24.81 3.90
CA THR A 574 -0.62 -24.04 5.14
C THR A 574 -1.32 -24.76 6.29
N ALA A 575 -1.01 -24.40 7.54
CA ALA A 575 -1.70 -24.93 8.72
C ALA A 575 -3.22 -24.66 8.75
N LEU A 576 -3.72 -23.73 7.93
CA LEU A 576 -5.15 -23.40 7.85
C LEU A 576 -5.86 -24.04 6.65
N GLY A 577 -5.12 -24.51 5.64
CA GLY A 577 -5.67 -25.04 4.39
C GLY A 577 -4.75 -24.80 3.19
N SER A 578 -5.27 -25.03 1.99
CA SER A 578 -4.51 -24.84 0.75
C SER A 578 -4.04 -23.39 0.58
N SER A 579 -2.91 -23.19 -0.07
CA SER A 579 -2.42 -21.86 -0.47
C SER A 579 -3.32 -21.18 -1.51
N THR A 580 -4.20 -21.91 -2.19
CA THR A 580 -5.25 -21.30 -3.03
C THR A 580 -6.25 -20.50 -2.18
N GLU A 581 -6.60 -21.00 -0.99
CA GLU A 581 -7.48 -20.30 -0.04
C GLU A 581 -6.71 -19.24 0.76
N PHE A 582 -5.50 -19.56 1.23
CA PHE A 582 -4.66 -18.70 2.09
C PHE A 582 -3.43 -18.14 1.37
N PHE A 583 -3.66 -17.35 0.32
CA PHE A 583 -2.58 -16.87 -0.56
C PHE A 583 -1.97 -15.53 -0.14
N ASN A 584 -2.81 -14.59 0.31
CA ASN A 584 -2.43 -13.18 0.40
C ASN A 584 -2.05 -12.69 1.82
N THR A 585 -2.18 -13.52 2.85
CA THR A 585 -2.09 -13.11 4.27
C THR A 585 -0.75 -13.44 4.94
N TYR A 586 0.24 -13.93 4.19
CA TYR A 586 1.51 -14.38 4.76
C TYR A 586 2.27 -13.29 5.54
N ALA A 587 2.35 -12.06 5.01
CA ALA A 587 2.96 -10.93 5.71
C ALA A 587 2.24 -10.54 7.00
N LEU A 588 0.91 -10.66 7.03
CA LEU A 588 0.11 -10.39 8.24
C LEU A 588 0.46 -11.38 9.35
N MET A 589 0.59 -12.66 9.01
CA MET A 589 0.95 -13.71 9.97
C MET A 589 2.36 -13.52 10.50
N ASN A 590 3.30 -13.16 9.64
CA ASN A 590 4.66 -12.87 10.09
C ASN A 590 4.76 -11.62 10.97
N ALA A 591 4.01 -10.56 10.65
CA ALA A 591 3.97 -9.36 11.46
C ALA A 591 3.44 -9.64 12.88
N GLU A 592 2.41 -10.50 12.98
CA GLU A 592 1.92 -11.02 14.27
C GLU A 592 3.03 -11.71 15.06
N ALA A 593 3.81 -12.59 14.41
CA ALA A 593 4.89 -13.34 15.06
C ALA A 593 5.89 -12.41 15.75
N ILE A 594 6.35 -11.38 15.02
CA ILE A 594 7.35 -10.43 15.52
C ILE A 594 6.76 -9.48 16.57
N TYR A 595 5.57 -8.93 16.30
CA TYR A 595 4.97 -7.96 17.19
C TYR A 595 4.59 -8.56 18.54
N ASP A 596 3.84 -9.67 18.54
CA ASP A 596 3.42 -10.33 19.78
C ASP A 596 4.63 -10.95 20.48
N GLY A 597 5.59 -11.49 19.70
CA GLY A 597 6.85 -12.00 20.19
C GLY A 597 7.63 -10.96 20.98
N GLN A 598 7.92 -9.80 20.37
CA GLN A 598 8.67 -8.74 21.03
C GLN A 598 7.91 -8.17 22.24
N ARG A 599 6.60 -7.94 22.14
CA ARG A 599 5.80 -7.44 23.27
C ARG A 599 5.71 -8.46 24.41
N SER A 600 5.88 -9.76 24.16
CA SER A 600 5.96 -10.76 25.24
C SER A 600 7.25 -10.68 26.06
N VAL A 601 8.32 -10.12 25.49
CA VAL A 601 9.64 -9.98 26.13
C VAL A 601 9.82 -8.59 26.75
N GLU A 602 9.56 -7.53 25.98
CA GLU A 602 9.64 -6.13 26.43
C GLU A 602 8.31 -5.40 26.15
N PRO A 603 7.26 -5.64 26.97
CA PRO A 603 5.90 -5.16 26.69
C PRO A 603 5.76 -3.63 26.60
N ASN A 604 6.73 -2.90 27.14
CA ASN A 604 6.74 -1.44 27.11
C ASN A 604 7.58 -0.86 25.96
N LYS A 605 8.49 -1.59 25.30
CA LYS A 605 9.30 -1.07 24.19
C LYS A 605 8.49 -1.14 22.88
N ARG A 606 8.43 -0.04 22.12
CA ARG A 606 7.73 -0.04 20.82
C ARG A 606 8.36 -1.01 19.83
N VAL A 607 7.51 -1.70 19.10
CA VAL A 607 7.89 -2.54 17.95
C VAL A 607 7.97 -1.67 16.71
N PHE A 608 8.95 -1.93 15.86
CA PHE A 608 8.95 -1.48 14.48
C PHE A 608 9.28 -2.65 13.56
N LEU A 609 8.41 -2.87 12.57
CA LEU A 609 8.65 -3.81 11.49
C LEU A 609 8.45 -3.09 10.15
N LEU A 610 9.39 -3.26 9.24
CA LEU A 610 9.24 -2.96 7.82
C LEU A 610 9.07 -4.27 7.06
N THR A 611 8.01 -4.44 6.25
CA THR A 611 7.75 -5.69 5.51
C THR A 611 7.38 -5.44 4.04
N ARG A 612 7.75 -6.35 3.12
CA ARG A 612 7.65 -6.08 1.66
C ARG A 612 6.23 -6.20 1.13
N SER A 613 5.47 -7.13 1.71
CA SER A 613 4.06 -7.34 1.42
C SER A 613 3.19 -6.76 2.54
N GLY A 614 1.93 -7.16 2.60
CA GLY A 614 0.95 -6.62 3.52
C GLY A 614 -0.45 -7.10 3.21
N PHE A 615 -1.35 -6.96 4.18
CA PHE A 615 -2.75 -7.29 4.02
C PHE A 615 -3.61 -6.46 4.98
N ALA A 616 -4.94 -6.57 4.88
CA ALA A 616 -5.84 -5.89 5.81
C ALA A 616 -5.51 -6.26 7.27
N GLY A 617 -5.38 -5.23 8.11
CA GLY A 617 -5.04 -5.33 9.53
C GLY A 617 -3.56 -5.27 9.88
N LEU A 618 -2.65 -5.19 8.90
CA LEU A 618 -1.19 -5.13 9.14
C LEU A 618 -0.78 -4.04 10.15
N GLN A 619 -1.47 -2.90 10.14
CA GLN A 619 -1.15 -1.76 10.99
C GLN A 619 -1.24 -2.05 12.50
N ARG A 620 -2.02 -3.06 12.91
CA ARG A 620 -2.19 -3.42 14.32
C ARG A 620 -0.91 -3.93 14.96
N TYR A 621 0.00 -4.43 14.13
CA TYR A 621 1.28 -5.01 14.53
C TYR A 621 2.45 -4.01 14.41
N SER A 622 2.17 -2.69 14.47
CA SER A 622 3.22 -1.64 14.37
C SER A 622 4.16 -1.86 13.18
N THR A 623 3.54 -2.16 12.03
CA THR A 623 4.24 -2.63 10.83
C THR A 623 3.96 -1.68 9.67
N ALA A 624 5.03 -1.27 8.99
CA ALA A 624 4.99 -0.50 7.76
C ALA A 624 5.29 -1.39 6.55
N THR A 625 4.78 -0.98 5.39
CA THR A 625 5.11 -1.61 4.11
C THR A 625 5.98 -0.68 3.28
N TRP A 626 7.00 -1.21 2.59
CA TRP A 626 7.62 -0.48 1.47
C TRP A 626 7.24 -1.09 0.14
N SER A 627 7.45 -0.30 -0.91
CA SER A 627 7.00 -0.66 -2.24
C SER A 627 7.81 -1.71 -3.00
N GLY A 628 8.68 -2.46 -2.33
CA GLY A 628 9.54 -3.46 -2.96
C GLY A 628 10.54 -2.88 -3.97
N ASP A 629 11.03 -3.78 -4.82
CA ASP A 629 12.20 -3.57 -5.66
C ASP A 629 11.88 -2.83 -6.98
N ILE A 630 11.39 -1.60 -6.85
CA ILE A 630 11.07 -0.70 -7.98
C ILE A 630 12.34 -0.23 -8.71
N ALA A 631 12.19 0.30 -9.92
CA ALA A 631 13.32 0.74 -10.72
C ALA A 631 13.73 2.19 -10.49
N THR A 632 14.99 2.52 -10.79
CA THR A 632 15.51 3.90 -10.89
C THR A 632 14.94 4.61 -12.13
N ARG A 633 13.63 4.86 -12.15
CA ARG A 633 12.90 5.37 -13.31
C ARG A 633 11.90 6.43 -12.92
N TRP A 634 11.73 7.44 -13.78
CA TRP A 634 10.78 8.54 -13.56
C TRP A 634 9.33 8.07 -13.53
N GLU A 635 8.97 7.10 -14.39
CA GLU A 635 7.65 6.50 -14.42
C GLU A 635 7.33 5.66 -13.17
N ASP A 636 8.34 5.04 -12.55
CA ASP A 636 8.19 4.34 -11.27
C ASP A 636 8.08 5.37 -10.13
N MET A 637 8.90 6.43 -10.10
CA MET A 637 8.73 7.52 -9.13
C MET A 637 7.32 8.13 -9.18
N LYS A 638 6.74 8.30 -10.39
CA LYS A 638 5.34 8.74 -10.54
C LYS A 638 4.36 7.71 -9.98
N ALA A 639 4.53 6.44 -10.33
CA ALA A 639 3.66 5.36 -9.87
C ALA A 639 3.64 5.25 -8.33
N GLN A 640 4.75 5.58 -7.65
CA GLN A 640 4.82 5.57 -6.19
C GLN A 640 3.86 6.57 -5.53
N ILE A 641 3.48 7.65 -6.22
CA ILE A 641 2.51 8.61 -5.69
C ILE A 641 1.14 7.92 -5.58
N SER A 642 0.61 7.40 -6.69
CA SER A 642 -0.68 6.72 -6.70
C SER A 642 -0.67 5.42 -5.89
N ALA A 643 0.44 4.69 -5.86
CA ALA A 643 0.62 3.49 -5.06
C ALA A 643 0.54 3.78 -3.54
N GLY A 644 1.27 4.81 -3.06
CA GLY A 644 1.23 5.22 -1.65
C GLY A 644 -0.13 5.78 -1.23
N LEU A 645 -0.81 6.55 -2.10
CA LEU A 645 -2.15 7.08 -1.82
C LEU A 645 -3.21 5.98 -1.71
N ASN A 646 -3.20 5.02 -2.63
CA ASN A 646 -4.10 3.88 -2.58
C ASN A 646 -3.81 3.01 -1.34
N PHE A 647 -2.54 2.79 -0.99
CA PHE A 647 -2.18 2.01 0.20
C PHE A 647 -2.66 2.70 1.49
N ALA A 648 -2.47 4.01 1.60
CA ALA A 648 -2.94 4.80 2.74
C ALA A 648 -4.46 4.74 2.90
N VAL A 649 -5.21 4.90 1.80
CA VAL A 649 -6.69 4.77 1.79
C VAL A 649 -7.17 3.33 2.00
N SER A 650 -6.30 2.35 1.79
CA SER A 650 -6.59 0.96 2.18
C SER A 650 -6.55 0.74 3.70
N GLY A 651 -6.32 1.81 4.47
CA GLY A 651 -6.40 1.82 5.92
C GLY A 651 -5.06 1.56 6.61
N ILE A 652 -3.92 1.58 5.93
CA ILE A 652 -2.60 1.36 6.55
C ILE A 652 -1.78 2.66 6.46
N PRO A 653 -1.48 3.35 7.58
CA PRO A 653 -1.01 4.73 7.52
C PRO A 653 0.52 4.88 7.43
N TYR A 654 1.26 3.81 7.70
CA TYR A 654 2.72 3.79 7.64
C TYR A 654 3.20 3.06 6.40
N TRP A 655 3.80 3.82 5.50
CA TRP A 655 4.23 3.37 4.19
C TRP A 655 5.52 4.09 3.78
N THR A 656 6.33 3.44 2.96
CA THR A 656 7.54 4.04 2.38
C THR A 656 7.90 3.42 1.03
N MET A 657 9.01 3.87 0.48
CA MET A 657 9.55 3.44 -0.81
C MET A 657 11.07 3.53 -0.77
N ASP A 658 11.71 2.98 -1.79
CA ASP A 658 13.14 3.16 -1.99
C ASP A 658 13.37 4.49 -2.70
N ILE A 659 13.79 5.52 -1.95
CA ILE A 659 14.18 6.79 -2.58
C ILE A 659 15.35 6.55 -3.54
N GLY A 660 15.13 6.95 -4.80
CA GLY A 660 16.04 6.69 -5.92
C GLY A 660 15.67 5.44 -6.73
N GLY A 661 14.90 4.51 -6.18
CA GLY A 661 14.55 3.21 -6.77
C GLY A 661 15.53 2.09 -6.37
N PHE A 662 15.06 0.85 -6.27
CA PHE A 662 15.88 -0.29 -5.86
C PHE A 662 16.89 -0.68 -6.95
N CYS A 663 16.38 -1.16 -8.08
CA CYS A 663 17.15 -1.73 -9.17
C CYS A 663 17.55 -0.67 -10.18
N VAL A 664 18.81 -0.71 -10.61
CA VAL A 664 19.48 0.40 -11.28
C VAL A 664 19.78 0.06 -12.73
N GLU A 665 19.48 0.98 -13.66
CA GLU A 665 19.89 0.84 -15.06
C GLU A 665 21.44 0.77 -15.17
N ASP A 666 21.97 -0.11 -16.02
CA ASP A 666 23.42 -0.30 -16.22
C ASP A 666 24.17 1.02 -16.55
N ARG A 667 23.48 1.97 -17.20
CA ARG A 667 24.03 3.29 -17.55
C ARG A 667 24.29 4.19 -16.32
N TYR A 668 23.49 4.09 -15.26
CA TYR A 668 23.73 4.85 -14.02
C TYR A 668 24.90 4.26 -13.25
N VAL A 669 25.02 2.93 -13.22
CA VAL A 669 26.19 2.23 -12.66
C VAL A 669 27.45 2.65 -13.39
N SER A 670 27.42 2.66 -14.73
CA SER A 670 28.54 3.08 -15.58
C SER A 670 28.88 4.56 -15.36
N GLY A 671 27.88 5.43 -15.21
CA GLY A 671 28.05 6.85 -14.89
C GLY A 671 28.74 7.09 -13.55
N GLN A 672 28.34 6.36 -12.50
CA GLN A 672 29.03 6.40 -11.20
C GLN A 672 30.47 5.92 -11.32
N GLN A 673 30.71 4.78 -11.97
CA GLN A 673 32.06 4.23 -12.11
C GLN A 673 32.99 5.16 -12.89
N GLN A 674 32.47 5.86 -13.91
CA GLN A 674 33.21 6.91 -14.61
C GLN A 674 33.55 8.06 -13.65
N TYR A 675 32.56 8.55 -12.89
CA TYR A 675 32.77 9.61 -11.92
C TYR A 675 33.80 9.23 -10.83
N ASP A 676 33.73 8.00 -10.31
CA ASP A 676 34.71 7.49 -9.33
C ASP A 676 36.13 7.44 -9.90
N LYS A 677 36.26 7.14 -11.20
CA LYS A 677 37.56 7.01 -11.88
C LYS A 677 38.23 8.36 -12.16
N ASN A 678 37.47 9.39 -12.56
CA ASN A 678 38.07 10.64 -13.05
C ASN A 678 37.32 11.93 -12.67
N GLY A 679 36.28 11.84 -11.84
CA GLY A 679 35.48 12.98 -11.38
C GLY A 679 34.57 13.60 -12.45
N GLN A 680 34.44 12.99 -13.64
CA GLN A 680 33.63 13.55 -14.73
C GLN A 680 32.19 13.07 -14.66
N GLU A 681 31.26 14.02 -14.61
CA GLU A 681 29.83 13.75 -14.79
C GLU A 681 29.51 13.56 -16.28
N ASN A 682 28.92 12.43 -16.64
CA ASN A 682 28.34 12.21 -17.97
C ASN A 682 26.82 12.46 -17.94
N ALA A 683 26.16 12.35 -19.10
CA ALA A 683 24.72 12.63 -19.21
C ALA A 683 23.85 11.72 -18.31
N ASP A 684 24.20 10.43 -18.19
CA ASP A 684 23.48 9.48 -17.34
C ASP A 684 23.64 9.81 -15.86
N TYR A 685 24.85 10.18 -15.43
CA TYR A 685 25.12 10.54 -14.04
C TYR A 685 24.50 11.89 -13.65
N LYS A 686 24.38 12.82 -14.61
CA LYS A 686 23.59 14.06 -14.44
C LYS A 686 22.11 13.74 -14.17
N GLU A 687 21.53 12.82 -14.94
CA GLU A 687 20.15 12.36 -14.70
C GLU A 687 20.02 11.61 -13.37
N TRP A 688 20.97 10.74 -13.02
CA TRP A 688 21.00 10.04 -11.72
C TRP A 688 20.88 11.02 -10.55
N ARG A 689 21.64 12.11 -10.57
CA ARG A 689 21.58 13.17 -9.55
C ARG A 689 20.23 13.86 -9.51
N GLU A 690 19.66 14.19 -10.67
CA GLU A 690 18.34 14.84 -10.75
C GLU A 690 17.21 13.91 -10.28
N LEU A 691 17.20 12.65 -10.72
CA LEU A 691 16.25 11.63 -10.28
C LEU A 691 16.28 11.47 -8.76
N ASN A 692 17.47 11.28 -8.18
CA ASN A 692 17.60 11.17 -6.73
C ASN A 692 17.14 12.45 -6.03
N THR A 693 17.54 13.63 -6.51
CA THR A 693 17.10 14.91 -5.91
C THR A 693 15.58 15.01 -5.86
N ARG A 694 14.89 14.73 -6.98
CA ARG A 694 13.42 14.73 -7.04
C ARG A 694 12.79 13.67 -6.16
N TRP A 695 13.41 12.50 -6.04
CA TRP A 695 12.90 11.43 -5.20
C TRP A 695 13.09 11.70 -3.71
N PHE A 696 14.21 12.29 -3.30
CA PHE A 696 14.44 12.74 -1.92
C PHE A 696 13.45 13.85 -1.52
N GLN A 697 13.18 14.78 -2.44
CA GLN A 697 12.13 15.79 -2.26
C GLN A 697 10.76 15.17 -1.99
N PHE A 698 10.35 14.18 -2.79
CA PHE A 698 9.10 13.45 -2.58
C PHE A 698 9.13 12.64 -1.27
N GLY A 699 10.17 11.86 -1.04
CA GLY A 699 10.29 10.96 0.10
C GLY A 699 10.29 11.66 1.45
N ALA A 700 10.74 12.92 1.53
CA ALA A 700 10.65 13.73 2.75
C ALA A 700 9.21 13.95 3.24
N PHE A 701 8.22 13.79 2.34
CA PHE A 701 6.78 13.90 2.63
C PHE A 701 6.04 12.55 2.50
N ALA A 702 6.75 11.43 2.46
CA ALA A 702 6.16 10.11 2.70
C ALA A 702 5.98 9.87 4.22
N PRO A 703 5.12 8.93 4.66
CA PRO A 703 4.96 8.61 6.08
C PRO A 703 6.30 8.26 6.76
N LEU A 704 7.14 7.43 6.13
CA LEU A 704 8.54 7.19 6.55
C LEU A 704 9.51 7.63 5.44
N TYR A 705 10.60 8.30 5.83
CA TYR A 705 11.58 8.90 4.92
C TYR A 705 12.84 8.02 4.82
N ARG A 706 12.94 7.21 3.75
CA ARG A 706 13.96 6.15 3.63
C ARG A 706 14.63 6.10 2.26
N ALA A 707 15.97 6.13 2.24
CA ALA A 707 16.77 5.84 1.05
C ALA A 707 17.34 4.42 1.09
N HIS A 708 17.21 3.70 -0.02
CA HIS A 708 17.66 2.31 -0.18
C HIS A 708 17.82 1.96 -1.66
N GLY A 709 18.59 0.92 -1.94
CA GLY A 709 18.69 0.27 -3.24
C GLY A 709 20.08 -0.25 -3.52
N GLN A 710 20.25 -0.85 -4.70
CA GLN A 710 21.51 -1.40 -5.19
C GLN A 710 22.50 -0.28 -5.55
N PHE A 711 23.76 -0.65 -5.82
CA PHE A 711 24.78 0.29 -6.29
C PHE A 711 24.28 1.10 -7.52
N PRO A 712 24.51 2.43 -7.61
CA PRO A 712 25.36 3.29 -6.77
C PRO A 712 24.94 3.46 -5.31
N TYR A 713 25.88 3.87 -4.45
CA TYR A 713 25.58 4.16 -3.05
C TYR A 713 24.66 5.38 -2.90
N ARG A 714 23.78 5.34 -1.88
CA ARG A 714 22.60 6.23 -1.77
C ARG A 714 22.74 7.34 -0.73
N GLU A 715 23.85 7.38 0.00
CA GLU A 715 24.13 8.47 0.91
C GLU A 715 24.29 9.77 0.11
N PRO A 716 23.83 10.91 0.64
CA PRO A 716 23.81 12.18 -0.11
C PRO A 716 25.16 12.57 -0.72
N TRP A 717 26.27 12.33 0.00
CA TRP A 717 27.63 12.64 -0.48
C TRP A 717 28.15 11.67 -1.55
N ASN A 718 27.57 10.47 -1.64
CA ASN A 718 27.90 9.52 -2.72
C ASN A 718 27.16 9.89 -4.01
N ILE A 719 25.96 10.47 -3.90
CA ILE A 719 25.19 10.97 -5.06
C ILE A 719 25.83 12.24 -5.63
N ALA A 720 26.20 13.18 -4.77
CA ALA A 720 26.80 14.44 -5.19
C ALA A 720 27.69 15.06 -4.10
N PRO A 721 28.77 15.77 -4.47
CA PRO A 721 29.58 16.51 -3.51
C PRO A 721 28.76 17.62 -2.85
N ASP A 722 29.21 18.08 -1.68
CA ASP A 722 28.50 19.09 -0.89
C ASP A 722 28.35 20.45 -1.59
N THR A 723 29.23 20.77 -2.55
CA THR A 723 29.12 21.96 -3.40
C THR A 723 28.03 21.88 -4.47
N HIS A 724 27.42 20.71 -4.69
CA HIS A 724 26.45 20.50 -5.75
C HIS A 724 25.00 20.75 -5.28
N GLN A 725 24.17 21.34 -6.15
CA GLN A 725 22.75 21.64 -5.88
C GLN A 725 21.92 20.43 -5.42
N ALA A 726 22.23 19.23 -5.92
CA ALA A 726 21.60 17.97 -5.46
C ALA A 726 21.82 17.72 -3.96
N TYR A 727 23.07 17.80 -3.50
CA TYR A 727 23.39 17.60 -2.09
C TYR A 727 22.68 18.65 -1.22
N GLN A 728 22.70 19.92 -1.66
CA GLN A 728 22.07 21.02 -0.94
C GLN A 728 20.55 20.85 -0.84
N SER A 729 19.89 20.43 -1.92
CA SER A 729 18.46 20.13 -1.91
C SER A 729 18.13 18.95 -0.99
N ILE A 730 18.88 17.85 -1.08
CA ILE A 730 18.66 16.66 -0.24
C ILE A 730 18.87 17.00 1.26
N LEU A 731 19.91 17.78 1.57
CA LEU A 731 20.15 18.29 2.93
C LEU A 731 19.03 19.22 3.40
N TYR A 732 18.54 20.12 2.53
CA TYR A 732 17.43 21.02 2.84
C TYR A 732 16.17 20.22 3.24
N TYR A 733 15.74 19.24 2.45
CA TYR A 733 14.54 18.45 2.76
C TYR A 733 14.73 17.52 3.94
N THR A 734 15.94 17.01 4.15
CA THR A 734 16.26 16.29 5.38
C THR A 734 16.12 17.20 6.59
N ASN A 735 16.75 18.38 6.59
CA ASN A 735 16.60 19.33 7.69
C ASN A 735 15.14 19.74 7.89
N LEU A 736 14.40 20.00 6.82
CA LEU A 736 12.97 20.32 6.89
C LEU A 736 12.17 19.21 7.56
N ARG A 737 12.45 17.93 7.27
CA ARG A 737 11.82 16.78 7.95
C ARG A 737 11.99 16.86 9.47
N TYR A 738 13.19 17.15 9.96
CA TYR A 738 13.46 17.26 11.40
C TYR A 738 12.87 18.52 12.02
N ARG A 739 12.90 19.65 11.30
CA ARG A 739 12.24 20.89 11.74
C ARG A 739 10.72 20.71 11.83
N LEU A 740 10.12 19.87 10.97
CA LEU A 740 8.70 19.51 11.02
C LEU A 740 8.40 18.34 11.99
N MET A 741 9.36 17.84 12.77
CA MET A 741 9.12 16.70 13.66
C MET A 741 7.94 16.90 14.64
N PRO A 742 7.68 18.09 15.23
CA PRO A 742 6.47 18.31 16.04
C PRO A 742 5.17 18.10 15.25
N TYR A 743 5.14 18.53 13.98
CA TYR A 743 4.00 18.31 13.08
C TYR A 743 3.85 16.83 12.71
N ILE A 744 4.95 16.20 12.33
CA ILE A 744 5.00 14.81 11.83
C ILE A 744 4.67 13.82 12.95
N TYR A 745 5.27 14.00 14.12
CA TYR A 745 5.03 13.11 15.25
C TYR A 745 3.64 13.31 15.86
N THR A 746 3.04 14.50 15.70
CA THR A 746 1.63 14.69 15.98
C THR A 746 0.77 13.78 15.10
N MET A 747 1.03 13.75 13.80
CA MET A 747 0.29 12.85 12.90
C MET A 747 0.48 11.37 13.27
N ALA A 748 1.67 10.97 13.75
CA ALA A 748 1.90 9.62 14.26
C ALA A 748 0.96 9.30 15.44
N GLY A 749 0.81 10.22 16.40
CA GLY A 749 -0.17 10.10 17.48
C GLY A 749 -1.61 10.03 16.99
N MET A 750 -1.97 10.87 16.01
CA MET A 750 -3.30 10.88 15.40
C MET A 750 -3.64 9.54 14.72
N THR A 751 -2.65 8.78 14.20
CA THR A 751 -2.94 7.45 13.59
C THR A 751 -3.56 6.46 14.58
N TYR A 752 -3.26 6.61 15.88
CA TYR A 752 -3.79 5.78 16.96
C TYR A 752 -5.02 6.43 17.61
N PHE A 753 -4.92 7.69 18.03
CA PHE A 753 -5.97 8.36 18.80
C PHE A 753 -7.18 8.77 17.95
N ASP A 754 -6.94 9.17 16.70
CA ASP A 754 -7.96 9.68 15.78
C ASP A 754 -8.19 8.75 14.57
N ASP A 755 -7.52 7.58 14.56
CA ASP A 755 -7.51 6.63 13.43
C ASP A 755 -7.07 7.28 12.10
N TYR A 756 -6.18 8.28 12.20
CA TYR A 756 -5.80 9.16 11.10
C TYR A 756 -4.94 8.50 10.00
N THR A 757 -4.79 9.23 8.89
CA THR A 757 -4.02 8.86 7.70
C THR A 757 -3.04 9.98 7.35
N ILE A 758 -1.75 9.67 7.20
CA ILE A 758 -0.67 10.66 7.04
C ILE A 758 -0.55 11.18 5.60
N MET A 759 -0.40 10.27 4.62
CA MET A 759 -0.31 10.58 3.19
C MET A 759 -1.70 10.43 2.58
N ARG A 760 -2.32 11.53 2.18
CA ARG A 760 -3.76 11.58 1.93
C ARG A 760 -4.05 12.05 0.50
N PRO A 761 -4.80 11.29 -0.29
CA PRO A 761 -5.29 11.81 -1.55
C PRO A 761 -6.25 12.98 -1.32
N LEU A 762 -6.25 13.92 -2.26
CA LEU A 762 -6.96 15.19 -2.14
C LEU A 762 -8.47 15.01 -1.86
N PHE A 763 -9.12 13.96 -2.36
CA PHE A 763 -10.54 13.73 -2.11
C PHE A 763 -10.89 13.53 -0.62
N MET A 764 -9.94 13.13 0.24
CA MET A 764 -10.20 12.95 1.67
C MET A 764 -10.53 14.29 2.34
N ASP A 765 -9.82 15.35 1.94
CA ASP A 765 -9.94 16.69 2.53
C ASP A 765 -10.83 17.63 1.71
N PHE A 766 -11.08 17.30 0.43
CA PHE A 766 -11.81 18.11 -0.54
C PHE A 766 -12.95 17.34 -1.24
N ALA A 767 -13.69 16.51 -0.51
CA ALA A 767 -14.69 15.57 -1.05
C ALA A 767 -15.82 16.21 -1.90
N ALA A 768 -16.09 17.50 -1.68
CA ALA A 768 -17.06 18.28 -2.44
C ALA A 768 -16.58 18.55 -3.89
N ASP A 769 -15.27 18.71 -4.07
CA ASP A 769 -14.64 18.88 -5.37
C ASP A 769 -14.53 17.51 -6.06
N LYS A 770 -15.13 17.36 -7.24
CA LYS A 770 -15.09 16.08 -7.97
C LYS A 770 -13.83 15.95 -8.83
N LYS A 771 -13.11 17.03 -9.12
CA LYS A 771 -11.88 17.01 -9.94
C LYS A 771 -10.76 16.28 -9.21
N VAL A 772 -10.68 16.45 -7.89
CA VAL A 772 -9.63 15.83 -7.05
C VAL A 772 -9.67 14.30 -7.02
N GLN A 773 -10.80 13.69 -7.41
CA GLN A 773 -10.94 12.23 -7.45
C GLN A 773 -10.00 11.58 -8.46
N ASN A 774 -9.54 12.29 -9.49
CA ASN A 774 -8.63 11.76 -10.49
C ASN A 774 -7.21 12.35 -10.40
N VAL A 775 -6.93 13.20 -9.40
CA VAL A 775 -5.60 13.78 -9.21
C VAL A 775 -4.70 12.77 -8.52
N SER A 776 -3.83 12.13 -9.30
CA SER A 776 -2.96 11.03 -8.85
C SER A 776 -1.52 11.44 -8.55
N ASP A 777 -1.18 12.72 -8.75
CA ASP A 777 0.18 13.23 -8.74
C ASP A 777 0.39 14.41 -7.76
N GLN A 778 -0.59 14.61 -6.87
CA GLN A 778 -0.61 15.60 -5.77
C GLN A 778 -1.30 14.95 -4.56
N PHE A 779 -0.86 15.31 -3.36
CA PHE A 779 -1.43 14.76 -2.13
C PHE A 779 -1.28 15.71 -0.96
N MET A 780 -2.10 15.50 0.07
CA MET A 780 -1.92 16.15 1.36
C MET A 780 -0.98 15.32 2.24
N PHE A 781 0.06 15.95 2.78
CA PHE A 781 0.86 15.42 3.87
C PHE A 781 0.35 16.03 5.18
N GLY A 782 -0.45 15.24 5.90
CA GLY A 782 -1.25 15.75 7.01
C GLY A 782 -2.30 16.77 6.58
N PRO A 783 -2.84 17.55 7.54
CA PRO A 783 -3.90 18.50 7.24
C PRO A 783 -3.46 19.77 6.47
N SER A 784 -2.16 19.99 6.27
CA SER A 784 -1.64 21.35 5.97
C SER A 784 -0.87 21.46 4.66
N PHE A 785 -0.07 20.46 4.30
CA PHE A 785 0.84 20.55 3.15
C PHE A 785 0.26 19.83 1.94
N MET A 786 0.01 20.55 0.84
CA MET A 786 -0.19 19.93 -0.47
C MET A 786 1.15 19.79 -1.18
N VAL A 787 1.53 18.55 -1.45
CA VAL A 787 2.82 18.15 -2.01
C VAL A 787 2.64 17.78 -3.49
N CYS A 788 3.50 18.30 -4.37
CA CYS A 788 3.37 18.07 -5.81
C CYS A 788 4.71 17.60 -6.44
N PRO A 789 5.08 16.31 -6.33
CA PRO A 789 6.38 15.78 -6.79
C PRO A 789 6.71 16.04 -8.27
N VAL A 790 7.92 16.47 -8.60
CA VAL A 790 8.35 16.57 -10.01
C VAL A 790 8.86 15.21 -10.47
N TYR A 791 8.15 14.58 -11.41
CA TYR A 791 8.42 13.21 -11.87
C TYR A 791 8.86 13.15 -13.34
N LYS A 792 9.37 14.25 -13.91
CA LYS A 792 9.91 14.28 -15.28
C LYS A 792 11.30 14.89 -15.26
N TYR A 793 12.25 14.23 -15.93
CA TYR A 793 13.61 14.74 -16.09
C TYR A 793 13.62 16.13 -16.74
N GLU A 794 14.48 17.01 -16.25
CA GLU A 794 14.68 18.39 -16.71
C GLU A 794 13.48 19.32 -16.53
N ALA A 795 12.35 18.84 -16.00
CA ALA A 795 11.22 19.69 -15.70
C ALA A 795 11.60 20.73 -14.62
N ARG A 796 11.29 21.99 -14.91
CA ARG A 796 11.47 23.14 -13.99
C ARG A 796 10.16 23.83 -13.64
N LYS A 797 9.04 23.33 -14.18
CA LYS A 797 7.68 23.71 -13.85
C LYS A 797 6.77 22.49 -13.96
N ARG A 798 5.63 22.51 -13.28
CA ARG A 798 4.57 21.52 -13.49
C ARG A 798 3.18 22.10 -13.25
N ASN A 799 2.19 21.49 -13.87
CA ASN A 799 0.80 21.79 -13.56
C ASN A 799 0.45 21.28 -12.14
N VAL A 800 -0.25 22.13 -11.39
CA VAL A 800 -0.77 21.87 -10.05
C VAL A 800 -2.22 22.29 -10.03
N TYR A 801 -3.09 21.44 -9.49
CA TYR A 801 -4.50 21.75 -9.32
C TYR A 801 -4.73 22.15 -7.86
N PHE A 802 -5.21 23.37 -7.64
CA PHE A 802 -5.56 23.87 -6.32
C PHE A 802 -7.04 23.55 -6.07
N PRO A 803 -7.39 22.68 -5.11
CA PRO A 803 -8.78 22.28 -4.85
C PRO A 803 -9.70 23.45 -4.53
N GLU A 804 -11.00 23.29 -4.84
CA GLU A 804 -12.05 24.22 -4.43
C GLU A 804 -12.30 24.16 -2.90
N GLY A 805 -12.92 25.21 -2.35
CA GLY A 805 -13.32 25.27 -0.93
C GLY A 805 -12.25 25.76 0.05
N THR A 806 -11.02 26.00 -0.40
CA THR A 806 -9.94 26.63 0.38
C THR A 806 -8.99 27.39 -0.54
N ASN A 807 -8.25 28.35 0.01
CA ASN A 807 -7.10 28.94 -0.69
C ASN A 807 -5.78 28.39 -0.14
N TRP A 808 -4.69 28.81 -0.76
CA TRP A 808 -3.37 28.23 -0.57
C TRP A 808 -2.29 29.30 -0.48
N PHE A 809 -1.18 28.95 0.14
CA PHE A 809 0.03 29.74 0.18
C PHE A 809 1.19 28.92 -0.38
N ASP A 810 1.97 29.51 -1.28
CA ASP A 810 3.26 28.93 -1.66
C ASP A 810 4.18 28.89 -0.43
N PHE A 811 4.71 27.71 -0.09
CA PHE A 811 5.50 27.52 1.13
C PHE A 811 6.79 28.34 1.14
N TYR A 812 7.45 28.48 -0.02
CA TYR A 812 8.77 29.09 -0.13
C TYR A 812 8.71 30.62 -0.18
N THR A 813 7.61 31.19 -0.67
CA THR A 813 7.46 32.64 -0.88
C THR A 813 6.39 33.27 0.01
N GLY A 814 5.47 32.47 0.56
CA GLY A 814 4.27 32.94 1.26
C GLY A 814 3.22 33.53 0.33
N ARG A 815 3.39 33.43 -0.99
CA ARG A 815 2.47 34.01 -1.97
C ARG A 815 1.10 33.31 -1.88
N TYR A 816 0.05 34.10 -1.75
CA TYR A 816 -1.34 33.63 -1.76
C TYR A 816 -1.77 33.13 -3.15
N ILE A 817 -2.54 32.05 -3.17
CA ILE A 817 -3.04 31.37 -4.37
C ILE A 817 -4.51 31.02 -4.15
N THR A 818 -5.38 31.50 -5.03
CA THR A 818 -6.81 31.18 -5.00
C THR A 818 -7.04 29.71 -5.39
N GLY A 819 -7.91 29.01 -4.66
CA GLY A 819 -8.33 27.64 -4.98
C GLY A 819 -9.23 27.53 -6.22
N GLY A 820 -9.56 26.31 -6.61
CA GLY A 820 -10.46 25.97 -7.71
C GLY A 820 -9.89 26.05 -9.12
N GLN A 821 -8.57 26.18 -9.26
CA GLN A 821 -7.91 26.40 -10.54
C GLN A 821 -6.66 25.54 -10.71
N GLN A 822 -6.26 25.32 -11.96
CA GLN A 822 -4.98 24.70 -12.29
C GLN A 822 -3.97 25.77 -12.73
N LEU A 823 -2.78 25.76 -12.15
CA LEU A 823 -1.70 26.69 -12.48
C LEU A 823 -0.43 25.92 -12.86
N ASN A 824 0.38 26.52 -13.73
CA ASN A 824 1.72 26.02 -14.04
C ASN A 824 2.72 26.63 -13.06
N MET A 825 3.14 25.84 -12.07
CA MET A 825 3.92 26.29 -10.93
C MET A 825 5.41 26.06 -11.17
N ASP A 826 6.24 27.00 -10.68
CA ASP A 826 7.69 26.86 -10.69
C ASP A 826 8.11 25.67 -9.82
N ALA A 827 9.07 24.91 -10.35
CA ALA A 827 9.57 23.70 -9.74
C ALA A 827 11.08 23.58 -10.04
N PRO A 828 11.92 24.54 -9.60
CA PRO A 828 13.35 24.53 -9.87
C PRO A 828 13.97 23.22 -9.36
N TYR A 829 15.18 22.89 -9.83
CA TYR A 829 15.86 21.63 -9.49
C TYR A 829 15.82 21.34 -7.98
N GLU A 830 16.14 22.36 -7.19
CA GLU A 830 16.30 22.25 -5.73
C GLU A 830 15.00 22.20 -4.94
N HIS A 831 13.83 22.48 -5.55
CA HIS A 831 12.56 22.54 -4.84
C HIS A 831 11.42 21.77 -5.51
N ILE A 832 10.67 21.03 -4.68
CA ILE A 832 9.35 20.48 -5.02
C ILE A 832 8.27 21.54 -4.77
N PRO A 833 7.31 21.76 -5.68
CA PRO A 833 6.17 22.63 -5.38
C PRO A 833 5.42 22.15 -4.14
N LEU A 834 5.26 23.06 -3.18
CA LEU A 834 4.73 22.78 -1.85
C LEU A 834 3.84 23.94 -1.43
N PHE A 835 2.60 23.63 -1.05
CA PHE A 835 1.60 24.64 -0.75
C PHE A 835 0.94 24.39 0.59
N ILE A 836 0.65 25.46 1.31
CA ILE A 836 0.05 25.41 2.63
C ILE A 836 -1.41 25.83 2.54
N ARG A 837 -2.28 25.00 3.10
CA ARG A 837 -3.71 25.28 3.17
C ARG A 837 -3.98 26.50 4.05
N GLU A 838 -4.90 27.35 3.63
CA GLU A 838 -5.49 28.40 4.45
C GLU A 838 -6.06 27.83 5.77
N GLY A 839 -5.84 28.51 6.89
CA GLY A 839 -6.18 28.03 8.24
C GLY A 839 -5.16 27.06 8.85
N ALA A 840 -4.08 26.69 8.15
CA ALA A 840 -3.09 25.79 8.71
C ALA A 840 -2.33 26.40 9.90
N ILE A 841 -2.12 25.58 10.94
CA ILE A 841 -1.26 25.87 12.08
C ILE A 841 -0.13 24.83 12.09
N ILE A 842 1.11 25.27 11.90
CA ILE A 842 2.26 24.38 11.70
C ILE A 842 3.33 24.64 12.78
N PRO A 843 3.56 23.69 13.70
CA PRO A 843 4.65 23.78 14.67
C PRO A 843 5.98 23.34 14.05
N VAL A 844 6.98 24.21 14.14
CA VAL A 844 8.34 24.00 13.67
C VAL A 844 9.26 23.92 14.89
N GLY A 845 9.91 22.77 15.06
CA GLY A 845 10.83 22.49 16.16
C GLY A 845 12.25 23.02 15.91
N PRO A 846 13.18 22.77 16.85
CA PRO A 846 14.58 23.19 16.72
C PRO A 846 15.32 22.38 15.65
N GLU A 847 16.51 22.87 15.26
CA GLU A 847 17.45 22.10 14.45
C GLU A 847 17.97 20.89 15.24
N MET A 848 17.87 19.70 14.63
CA MET A 848 18.25 18.43 15.24
C MET A 848 18.95 17.51 14.24
N GLN A 849 19.85 16.66 14.75
CA GLN A 849 20.62 15.63 14.04
C GLN A 849 19.99 14.23 14.14
N TYR A 850 19.11 14.04 15.13
CA TYR A 850 18.27 12.85 15.33
C TYR A 850 17.04 13.29 16.14
N SER A 851 15.94 12.54 16.08
CA SER A 851 14.59 12.97 16.49
C SER A 851 14.41 13.33 17.97
N THR A 852 15.37 12.97 18.82
CA THR A 852 15.38 13.19 20.28
C THR A 852 16.57 14.01 20.78
N GLU A 853 17.40 14.57 19.90
CA GLU A 853 18.60 15.34 20.29
C GLU A 853 18.27 16.52 21.20
N LYS A 854 17.22 17.28 20.86
CA LYS A 854 16.81 18.47 21.59
C LYS A 854 15.34 18.41 21.94
N LYS A 855 15.02 18.90 23.13
CA LYS A 855 13.63 19.16 23.51
C LYS A 855 13.08 20.30 22.65
N ALA A 856 11.81 20.21 22.24
CA ALA A 856 11.14 21.28 21.52
C ALA A 856 10.63 22.38 22.47
N ASP A 857 11.48 22.88 23.35
CA ASP A 857 11.16 23.92 24.34
C ASP A 857 10.97 25.31 23.71
N LYS A 858 11.43 25.51 22.46
CA LYS A 858 11.05 26.60 21.57
C LYS A 858 10.44 26.03 20.29
N ILE A 859 9.20 26.43 19.99
CA ILE A 859 8.50 26.08 18.74
C ILE A 859 8.14 27.37 18.01
N VAL A 860 8.51 27.45 16.73
CA VAL A 860 7.98 28.49 15.83
C VAL A 860 6.64 27.98 15.30
N LEU A 861 5.57 28.72 15.57
CA LEU A 861 4.21 28.34 15.22
C LEU A 861 3.72 29.23 14.08
N TYR A 862 3.77 28.68 12.87
CA TYR A 862 3.21 29.35 11.69
C TYR A 862 1.69 29.26 11.71
N VAL A 863 1.01 30.38 11.51
CA VAL A 863 -0.45 30.47 11.38
C VAL A 863 -0.76 31.10 10.02
N TYR A 864 -1.25 30.28 9.10
CA TYR A 864 -1.67 30.70 7.77
C TYR A 864 -3.12 31.16 7.84
N MET A 865 -3.33 32.46 7.89
CA MET A 865 -4.63 33.11 8.10
C MET A 865 -5.51 33.03 6.85
N GLY A 866 -6.78 33.41 7.00
CA GLY A 866 -7.79 33.46 5.95
C GLY A 866 -8.95 32.46 6.13
N GLN A 867 -8.76 31.46 7.00
CA GLN A 867 -9.79 30.53 7.45
C GLN A 867 -9.53 30.11 8.91
N ASP A 868 -10.56 29.67 9.61
CA ASP A 868 -10.43 29.04 10.92
C ASP A 868 -9.49 27.82 10.84
N GLY A 869 -8.67 27.65 11.88
CA GLY A 869 -7.60 26.67 11.92
C GLY A 869 -7.56 25.89 13.22
N LYS A 870 -7.27 24.60 13.15
CA LYS A 870 -7.07 23.76 14.35
C LYS A 870 -5.89 22.82 14.16
N PHE A 871 -5.09 22.68 15.20
CA PHE A 871 -4.02 21.70 15.28
C PHE A 871 -3.78 21.35 16.75
N THR A 872 -3.57 20.08 17.09
CA THR A 872 -3.26 19.66 18.45
C THR A 872 -1.86 19.06 18.48
N LEU A 873 -0.90 19.76 19.09
CA LEU A 873 0.44 19.22 19.27
C LEU A 873 0.39 18.04 20.24
N TYR A 874 0.80 16.86 19.77
CA TYR A 874 0.92 15.64 20.55
C TYR A 874 2.39 15.36 20.90
N GLU A 875 2.64 15.03 22.16
CA GLU A 875 3.96 14.63 22.67
C GLU A 875 3.82 13.47 23.68
N ASP A 876 4.79 12.56 23.68
CA ASP A 876 4.89 11.42 24.61
C ASP A 876 6.36 11.05 24.88
N GLU A 877 6.58 9.88 25.48
CA GLU A 877 7.91 9.36 25.83
C GLU A 877 8.71 8.78 24.64
N ASN A 878 8.26 8.99 23.40
CA ASN A 878 8.92 8.72 22.11
C ASN A 878 9.07 7.24 21.71
N GLU A 879 9.46 6.35 22.62
CA GLU A 879 9.91 4.98 22.28
C GLU A 879 9.14 3.86 22.99
N ASN A 880 8.19 4.19 23.88
CA ASN A 880 7.48 3.21 24.71
C ASN A 880 5.95 3.22 24.51
N TYR A 881 5.28 2.18 25.01
CA TYR A 881 3.83 1.99 24.93
C TYR A 881 3.04 2.66 26.08
N ASN A 882 3.65 3.53 26.90
CA ASN A 882 2.93 4.14 28.03
C ASN A 882 1.79 5.08 27.59
N TYR A 883 1.79 5.55 26.34
CA TYR A 883 0.65 6.28 25.76
C TYR A 883 -0.65 5.47 25.79
N GLU A 884 -0.57 4.13 25.71
CA GLU A 884 -1.74 3.23 25.86
C GLU A 884 -2.36 3.34 27.26
N LYS A 885 -1.57 3.77 28.25
CA LYS A 885 -1.95 3.96 29.66
C LYS A 885 -2.21 5.44 30.00
N GLY A 886 -2.23 6.33 29.00
CA GLY A 886 -2.48 7.77 29.18
C GLY A 886 -1.24 8.64 29.37
N SER A 887 -0.02 8.10 29.22
CA SER A 887 1.22 8.89 29.31
C SER A 887 1.53 9.62 28.01
N PHE A 888 0.81 10.71 27.76
CA PHE A 888 1.06 11.65 26.67
C PHE A 888 0.49 13.02 27.04
N SER A 889 0.82 14.06 26.28
CA SER A 889 0.20 15.37 26.43
C SER A 889 -0.22 15.98 25.10
N ASN A 890 -1.27 16.79 25.14
CA ASN A 890 -1.84 17.50 24.01
C ASN A 890 -1.91 19.01 24.30
N ILE A 891 -1.50 19.83 23.34
CA ILE A 891 -1.68 21.29 23.35
C ILE A 891 -2.48 21.68 22.11
N ALA A 892 -3.74 22.08 22.31
CA ALA A 892 -4.63 22.45 21.22
C ALA A 892 -4.40 23.91 20.79
N PHE A 893 -4.16 24.15 19.51
CA PHE A 893 -4.13 25.46 18.89
C PHE A 893 -5.40 25.68 18.08
N ASN A 894 -6.10 26.78 18.33
CA ASN A 894 -7.32 27.14 17.61
C ASN A 894 -7.19 28.58 17.11
N TYR A 895 -7.15 28.77 15.80
CA TYR A 895 -7.18 30.07 15.18
C TYR A 895 -8.60 30.36 14.69
N ASN A 896 -9.14 31.53 15.05
CA ASN A 896 -10.41 32.02 14.55
C ASN A 896 -10.16 33.23 13.65
N GLU A 897 -10.55 33.11 12.39
CA GLU A 897 -10.26 34.09 11.34
C GLU A 897 -11.06 35.38 11.51
N ALA A 898 -12.33 35.26 11.93
CA ALA A 898 -13.24 36.38 12.10
C ALA A 898 -12.74 37.36 13.17
N SER A 899 -12.21 36.84 14.29
CA SER A 899 -11.62 37.64 15.36
C SER A 899 -10.11 37.85 15.22
N GLY A 900 -9.46 37.19 14.26
CA GLY A 900 -8.01 37.21 14.07
C GLY A 900 -7.23 36.74 15.30
N THR A 901 -7.75 35.73 16.01
CA THR A 901 -7.27 35.34 17.33
C THR A 901 -6.82 33.89 17.36
N LEU A 902 -5.58 33.65 17.79
CA LEU A 902 -5.05 32.32 18.09
C LEU A 902 -5.23 32.03 19.59
N THR A 903 -5.87 30.92 19.92
CA THR A 903 -5.92 30.37 21.27
C THR A 903 -4.96 29.20 21.38
N ILE A 904 -3.99 29.30 22.29
CA ILE A 904 -3.14 28.21 22.73
C ILE A 904 -3.82 27.61 23.96
N GLY A 905 -4.42 26.44 23.81
CA GLY A 905 -5.21 25.77 24.84
C GLY A 905 -4.39 25.32 26.04
N GLU A 906 -5.09 24.93 27.11
CA GLU A 906 -4.48 24.27 28.27
C GLU A 906 -3.81 22.94 27.86
N GLN A 907 -2.65 22.65 28.43
CA GLN A 907 -1.95 21.39 28.21
C GLN A 907 -2.69 20.27 28.92
N LYS A 908 -3.19 19.28 28.16
CA LYS A 908 -3.92 18.14 28.70
C LYS A 908 -3.06 16.89 28.70
N GLY A 909 -3.07 16.15 29.80
CA GLY A 909 -2.26 14.94 29.97
C GLY A 909 -0.88 15.23 30.53
N LYS A 910 -0.13 14.18 30.81
CA LYS A 910 1.22 14.24 31.39
C LYS A 910 2.01 12.98 31.02
N PHE A 911 3.32 13.11 30.93
CA PHE A 911 4.23 11.99 30.77
C PHE A 911 5.60 12.35 31.36
N ASP A 912 6.45 11.35 31.56
CA ASP A 912 7.77 11.55 32.16
C ASP A 912 8.73 12.27 31.20
N GLY A 913 9.42 13.29 31.71
CA GLY A 913 10.33 14.12 30.89
C GLY A 913 9.64 15.24 30.09
N MET A 914 8.32 15.37 30.19
CA MET A 914 7.51 16.43 29.58
C MET A 914 8.02 17.84 29.91
N ILE A 915 7.95 18.73 28.92
CA ILE A 915 8.33 20.13 29.06
C ILE A 915 7.21 20.87 29.79
N LYS A 916 7.50 21.45 30.97
CA LYS A 916 6.53 22.22 31.76
C LYS A 916 6.38 23.66 31.29
N ASN A 917 7.50 24.29 30.89
CA ASN A 917 7.53 25.65 30.39
C ASN A 917 8.20 25.66 29.03
N ARG A 918 7.57 26.27 28.04
CA ARG A 918 8.12 26.43 26.68
C ARG A 918 7.80 27.80 26.10
N LYS A 919 8.46 28.10 24.99
CA LYS A 919 8.23 29.31 24.20
C LYS A 919 7.59 28.96 22.86
N PHE A 920 6.54 29.68 22.51
CA PHE A 920 5.99 29.69 21.15
C PHE A 920 6.34 31.02 20.48
N VAL A 921 6.90 30.96 19.26
CA VAL A 921 7.12 32.15 18.42
C VAL A 921 6.05 32.15 17.33
N ILE A 922 5.06 33.02 17.46
CA ILE A 922 3.90 33.03 16.57
C ILE A 922 4.20 33.84 15.31
N VAL A 923 4.07 33.19 14.15
CA VAL A 923 4.33 33.77 12.83
C VAL A 923 3.05 33.74 12.01
N ALA A 924 2.38 34.87 11.92
CA ALA A 924 1.20 35.04 11.07
C ALA A 924 1.62 35.24 9.60
N VAL A 925 0.95 34.51 8.70
CA VAL A 925 1.06 34.62 7.24
C VAL A 925 -0.33 34.91 6.69
N SER A 926 -0.50 35.95 5.87
CA SER A 926 -1.78 36.29 5.25
C SER A 926 -1.58 36.75 3.81
N LYS A 927 -2.68 36.96 3.08
CA LYS A 927 -2.64 37.50 1.72
C LYS A 927 -1.99 38.89 1.67
N GLU A 928 -2.22 39.72 2.68
CA GLU A 928 -1.70 41.08 2.81
C GLU A 928 -0.26 41.10 3.34
N ASN A 929 0.15 40.04 4.06
CA ASN A 929 1.47 39.89 4.64
C ASN A 929 2.07 38.52 4.29
N PRO A 930 2.43 38.30 3.01
CA PRO A 930 3.04 37.05 2.58
C PRO A 930 4.42 36.90 3.23
N LYS A 931 4.71 35.71 3.76
CA LYS A 931 6.01 35.40 4.36
C LYS A 931 6.51 34.05 3.87
N ALA A 932 7.71 34.06 3.33
CA ALA A 932 8.49 32.85 3.07
C ALA A 932 8.68 32.05 4.37
N PHE A 933 8.65 30.72 4.26
CA PHE A 933 9.03 29.87 5.37
C PHE A 933 10.53 30.03 5.69
N THR A 934 10.83 30.24 6.96
CA THR A 934 12.18 30.15 7.51
C THR A 934 12.12 29.41 8.84
N TYR A 935 13.14 28.61 9.12
CA TYR A 935 13.16 27.73 10.28
C TYR A 935 12.98 28.47 11.62
N ASP A 936 13.69 29.60 11.77
CA ASP A 936 13.76 30.40 12.99
C ASP A 936 13.20 31.82 12.76
N ALA A 937 12.03 31.89 12.11
CA ALA A 937 11.36 33.14 11.83
C ALA A 937 11.10 33.98 13.09
N ALA A 938 11.30 35.29 12.96
CA ALA A 938 10.90 36.25 13.98
C ALA A 938 9.37 36.36 14.03
N GLY A 939 8.83 36.43 15.25
CA GLY A 939 7.40 36.49 15.50
C GLY A 939 7.10 36.94 16.91
N LYS A 940 5.83 36.89 17.31
CA LYS A 940 5.41 37.24 18.67
C LYS A 940 5.78 36.10 19.62
N GLU A 941 6.69 36.35 20.55
CA GLU A 941 7.06 35.34 21.55
C GLU A 941 6.02 35.24 22.66
N ILE A 942 5.67 34.02 23.02
CA ILE A 942 4.74 33.66 24.08
C ILE A 942 5.43 32.66 25.00
N SER A 943 5.57 33.01 26.28
CA SER A 943 6.01 32.06 27.30
C SER A 943 4.78 31.29 27.79
N TYR A 944 4.82 29.96 27.67
CA TYR A 944 3.70 29.07 27.95
C TYR A 944 4.09 28.09 29.06
N ASP A 945 3.26 28.04 30.10
CA ASP A 945 3.45 27.28 31.33
C ASP A 945 2.42 26.12 31.49
N GLY A 946 1.68 25.82 30.42
CA GLY A 946 0.58 24.86 30.41
C GLY A 946 -0.81 25.49 30.47
N ASN A 947 -0.93 26.77 30.88
CA ASN A 947 -2.22 27.46 30.96
C ASN A 947 -2.64 28.06 29.62
N GLN A 948 -3.95 28.11 29.38
CA GLN A 948 -4.49 28.67 28.15
C GLN A 948 -4.06 30.14 27.96
N GLN A 949 -3.66 30.49 26.74
CA GLN A 949 -3.34 31.86 26.35
C GLN A 949 -4.00 32.24 25.02
N THR A 950 -4.27 33.54 24.87
CA THR A 950 -4.92 34.09 23.69
C THR A 950 -4.02 35.16 23.05
N VAL A 951 -3.82 35.06 21.75
CA VAL A 951 -2.91 35.91 20.97
C VAL A 951 -3.67 36.53 19.81
N LYS A 952 -3.83 37.85 19.83
CA LYS A 952 -4.41 38.61 18.71
C LYS A 952 -3.37 38.79 17.60
N LEU A 953 -3.75 38.46 16.36
CA LEU A 953 -2.92 38.47 15.15
C LEU A 953 -3.41 39.47 14.09
N LYS A 954 -4.65 39.94 14.18
CA LYS A 954 -5.21 41.06 13.42
C LYS A 954 -5.38 42.32 14.26
#